data_AF-A0A1M7G8M0-F1
#
_entry.id   AF-A0A1M7G8M0-F1
#
_cell.length_a   1.000
_cell.length_b   1.000
_cell.length_c   1.000
_cell.angle_alpha   90.00
_cell.angle_beta   90.00
_cell.angle_gamma   90.00
#
_symmetry.space_group_name_H-M   'P 1'
#
loop_
_entity.id
_entity.type
_entity.pdbx_description
1 polymer ?
#
loop_
_entity_poly.entity_id
_entity_poly.type
_entity_poly.pdbx_seq_one_letter_code
_entity_poly.pdbx_strand_id
1 'polypeptide(L)'
;MDADQIRRLMEDQLKHSRRLQARIRELEDERHAPLAVVGMALRLPGGLDSPDSYWDFLRGDGTAYRPIPADRPGLRAVYDPVPGKPGRSYVDQAGFLDDIAHFDADFFGISQREAKLLDPQQRMLLETAWEALERAAVPVRRADRLNVGVYLGMMASEYLERLEDREDTTGIDPYYTTGGGLCFGAGRISHVMGFSGPVLSVDTACSSSLTALHLAARGLRNDECRYALLCGSNLLLSANLMVSLSQTRALSPTGRSKSFLASADGYGRGEGVGVLVLMRLADAEREGRPVLAVLRGTAVNHDGAASGLTAPNGPAQQEVIRAALADARVDPAEIGWIEAHGTGTALGDPIEVGALDGVIGEAVRQRGFPLPIGSVKSRLGHLEAASGIAALIKTVLMLRHGEIPAAAGEDDGPLNPHIPWETTGFTVPRANQPWPEQLPRRIAGVNSFGMSGTNAHALLEAYEPAARGGQPASGEDIEDGGPDLLTVSAKDPAALAILAGRLADRLRKGDPGQTASLCHTLRCGRAAHPVRLAVTGSSAAELADELDAAVEGLSDGAPAPRADRTAAPREVTLLPGADAGALSAAVGVLVRAFPGPADGGSPAGQLAALLGRFGLRIALGRQDGGPARLRWQSGGERHETPLTGGRPQDAHRMLLAALGELYAAGAELRFDALRPPAARLLGDLPTYPFQRRRFWIDEPAMGGAARDGGAGPATRGTDAPDPVDTAAVEAFLLGQLQEVLHSDEPLDPALSFLDGGGDSFISTLFITRVEEHYTFGLTAEELPLDLPLTELLGTLARDITDTALADRAQAAR
;
A
#
# COMPACT_ATOMS: atom_id res chain seq x y z
N MET A 1 7.67 -67.46 -6.23
CA MET A 1 8.40 -66.48 -5.39
C MET A 1 8.81 -67.19 -4.12
N ASP A 2 10.08 -67.11 -3.74
CA ASP A 2 10.53 -67.60 -2.43
C ASP A 2 10.18 -66.59 -1.32
N ALA A 3 10.32 -67.02 -0.06
CA ALA A 3 9.98 -66.20 1.11
C ALA A 3 10.82 -64.90 1.23
N ASP A 4 12.06 -64.91 0.73
CA ASP A 4 12.92 -63.72 0.76
C ASP A 4 12.56 -62.72 -0.34
N GLN A 5 12.07 -63.19 -1.49
CA GLN A 5 11.49 -62.34 -2.54
C GLN A 5 10.20 -61.66 -2.05
N ILE A 6 9.34 -62.40 -1.34
CA ILE A 6 8.13 -61.82 -0.71
C ILE A 6 8.52 -60.78 0.34
N ARG A 7 9.49 -61.07 1.22
CA ARG A 7 9.95 -60.13 2.25
C ARG A 7 10.49 -58.83 1.65
N ARG A 8 11.36 -58.91 0.62
CA ARG A 8 11.89 -57.72 -0.06
C ARG A 8 10.79 -56.88 -0.72
N LEU A 9 9.85 -57.53 -1.40
CA LEU A 9 8.70 -56.84 -1.98
C LEU A 9 7.86 -56.13 -0.91
N MET A 10 7.59 -56.79 0.23
CA MET A 10 6.85 -56.17 1.33
C MET A 10 7.61 -54.98 1.95
N GLU A 11 8.93 -55.09 2.15
CA GLU A 11 9.77 -53.99 2.65
C GLU A 11 9.79 -52.80 1.70
N ASP A 12 9.90 -53.04 0.39
CA ASP A 12 9.87 -51.98 -0.62
C ASP A 12 8.49 -51.32 -0.71
N GLN A 13 7.40 -52.09 -0.61
CA GLN A 13 6.04 -51.54 -0.52
C GLN A 13 5.83 -50.71 0.76
N LEU A 14 6.36 -51.15 1.91
CA LEU A 14 6.33 -50.38 3.17
C LEU A 14 7.11 -49.07 3.05
N LYS A 15 8.31 -49.08 2.45
CA LYS A 15 9.09 -47.86 2.19
C LYS A 15 8.38 -46.91 1.23
N HIS A 16 7.78 -47.44 0.16
CA HIS A 16 7.02 -46.65 -0.80
C HIS A 16 5.78 -46.03 -0.14
N SER A 17 5.01 -46.80 0.62
CA SER A 17 3.85 -46.31 1.37
C SER A 17 4.23 -45.21 2.36
N ARG A 18 5.33 -45.36 3.11
CA ARG A 18 5.84 -44.31 4.02
C ARG A 18 6.24 -43.04 3.28
N ARG A 19 6.90 -43.16 2.11
CA ARG A 19 7.27 -42.01 1.27
C ARG A 19 6.03 -41.28 0.74
N LEU A 20 5.02 -42.02 0.26
CA LEU A 20 3.75 -41.44 -0.18
C LEU A 20 3.02 -40.74 0.96
N GLN A 21 2.95 -41.37 2.14
CA GLN A 21 2.34 -40.75 3.33
C GLN A 21 3.08 -39.47 3.75
N ALA A 22 4.42 -39.46 3.70
CA ALA A 22 5.21 -38.27 3.98
C ALA A 22 4.93 -37.17 2.95
N ARG A 23 4.86 -37.51 1.65
CA ARG A 23 4.55 -36.54 0.60
C ARG A 23 3.12 -36.00 0.70
N ILE A 24 2.15 -36.83 1.06
CA ILE A 24 0.77 -36.39 1.30
C ILE A 24 0.73 -35.39 2.45
N ARG A 25 1.41 -35.67 3.57
CA ARG A 25 1.48 -34.74 4.72
C ARG A 25 2.13 -33.42 4.33
N GLU A 26 3.25 -33.47 3.62
CA GLU A 26 3.93 -32.27 3.11
C GLU A 26 3.02 -31.42 2.23
N LEU A 27 2.35 -32.04 1.25
CA LEU A 27 1.37 -31.35 0.38
C LEU A 27 0.17 -30.79 1.17
N GLU A 28 -0.27 -31.51 2.19
CA GLU A 28 -1.36 -31.04 3.06
C GLU A 28 -0.93 -29.86 3.93
N ASP A 29 0.32 -29.83 4.40
CA ASP A 29 0.88 -28.73 5.17
C ASP A 29 1.17 -27.52 4.29
N GLU A 30 1.61 -27.70 3.05
CA GLU A 30 1.72 -26.65 2.03
C GLU A 30 0.35 -26.03 1.72
N ARG A 31 -0.68 -26.86 1.51
CA ARG A 31 -2.05 -26.41 1.22
C ARG A 31 -2.66 -25.56 2.33
N HIS A 32 -2.27 -25.83 3.58
CA HIS A 32 -2.76 -25.14 4.78
C HIS A 32 -1.69 -24.26 5.42
N ALA A 33 -0.67 -23.88 4.65
CA ALA A 33 0.44 -23.10 5.16
C ALA A 33 -0.07 -21.78 5.77
N PRO A 34 0.42 -21.42 6.97
CA PRO A 34 0.05 -20.17 7.62
C PRO A 34 0.62 -18.98 6.83
N LEU A 35 -0.19 -17.92 6.71
CA LEU A 35 0.20 -16.70 6.02
C LEU A 35 0.36 -15.57 7.03
N ALA A 36 1.46 -14.84 6.93
CA ALA A 36 1.73 -13.67 7.77
C ALA A 36 1.10 -12.42 7.16
N VAL A 37 0.42 -11.64 7.99
CA VAL A 37 0.14 -10.22 7.71
C VAL A 37 1.39 -9.45 8.13
N VAL A 38 2.07 -8.84 7.16
CA VAL A 38 3.37 -8.17 7.39
C VAL A 38 3.32 -6.65 7.31
N GLY A 39 2.27 -6.08 6.72
CA GLY A 39 2.06 -4.64 6.69
C GLY A 39 0.59 -4.30 6.56
N MET A 40 0.21 -3.10 6.99
CA MET A 40 -1.15 -2.60 6.89
C MET A 40 -1.18 -1.07 6.82
N ALA A 41 -2.13 -0.53 6.08
CA ALA A 41 -2.45 0.90 6.07
C ALA A 41 -3.94 1.10 5.80
N LEU A 42 -4.47 2.25 6.17
CA LEU A 42 -5.89 2.56 6.08
C LEU A 42 -6.15 4.06 5.93
N ARG A 43 -7.33 4.38 5.41
CA ARG A 43 -8.02 5.65 5.54
C ARG A 43 -9.47 5.36 5.90
N LEU A 44 -9.92 5.79 7.07
CA LEU A 44 -11.27 5.56 7.59
C LEU A 44 -11.91 6.89 8.04
N PRO A 45 -13.24 6.96 8.15
CA PRO A 45 -13.95 8.17 8.54
C PRO A 45 -13.49 8.73 9.89
N GLY A 46 -13.56 10.06 10.05
CA GLY A 46 -13.13 10.73 11.29
C GLY A 46 -11.64 11.03 11.36
N GLY A 47 -10.98 11.28 10.23
CA GLY A 47 -9.55 11.57 10.16
C GLY A 47 -8.63 10.39 10.50
N LEU A 48 -9.15 9.15 10.48
CA LEU A 48 -8.37 7.97 10.84
C LEU A 48 -7.48 7.57 9.65
N ASP A 49 -6.19 7.88 9.72
CA ASP A 49 -5.25 7.70 8.62
C ASP A 49 -4.12 6.70 8.91
N SER A 50 -4.13 6.08 10.09
CA SER A 50 -3.13 5.09 10.48
C SER A 50 -3.72 3.96 11.33
N PRO A 51 -3.05 2.79 11.38
CA PRO A 51 -3.43 1.72 12.29
C PRO A 51 -3.46 2.17 13.76
N ASP A 52 -2.53 3.05 14.15
CA ASP A 52 -2.44 3.57 15.53
C ASP A 52 -3.63 4.50 15.86
N SER A 53 -3.95 5.46 14.98
CA SER A 53 -5.13 6.33 15.18
C SER A 53 -6.43 5.51 15.21
N TYR A 54 -6.50 4.44 14.41
CA TYR A 54 -7.65 3.55 14.42
C TYR A 54 -7.75 2.75 15.72
N TRP A 55 -6.63 2.28 16.26
CA TRP A 55 -6.61 1.60 17.56
C TRP A 55 -7.08 2.51 18.69
N ASP A 56 -6.60 3.75 18.73
CA ASP A 56 -7.03 4.74 19.72
C ASP A 56 -8.54 5.02 19.61
N PHE A 57 -9.06 5.14 18.39
CA PHE A 57 -10.50 5.26 18.13
C PHE A 57 -11.30 4.04 18.61
N LEU A 58 -10.79 2.83 18.37
CA LEU A 58 -11.43 1.59 18.81
C LEU A 58 -11.49 1.49 20.34
N ARG A 59 -10.45 1.94 21.05
CA ARG A 59 -10.43 1.98 22.52
C ARG A 59 -11.36 3.04 23.11
N GLY A 60 -11.65 4.12 22.37
CA GLY A 60 -12.60 5.14 22.78
C GLY A 60 -14.06 4.67 22.72
N ASP A 61 -14.98 5.58 22.94
CA ASP A 61 -16.44 5.43 22.81
C ASP A 61 -17.02 6.17 21.58
N GLY A 62 -16.15 6.81 20.81
CA GLY A 62 -16.51 7.65 19.66
C GLY A 62 -17.12 6.89 18.48
N THR A 63 -17.80 7.65 17.63
CA THR A 63 -18.37 7.22 16.35
C THR A 63 -17.92 8.14 15.23
N ALA A 64 -17.73 7.59 14.03
CA ALA A 64 -17.35 8.35 12.84
C ALA A 64 -18.55 8.73 11.94
N TYR A 65 -19.78 8.39 12.35
CA TYR A 65 -20.99 8.91 11.71
C TYR A 65 -21.08 10.43 11.81
N ARG A 66 -21.35 11.07 10.67
CA ARG A 66 -21.56 12.52 10.58
C ARG A 66 -22.59 12.85 9.48
N PRO A 67 -23.12 14.09 9.48
CA PRO A 67 -24.01 14.52 8.41
C PRO A 67 -23.33 14.52 7.05
N ILE A 68 -24.10 14.37 5.97
CA ILE A 68 -23.57 14.44 4.59
C ILE A 68 -22.76 15.75 4.41
N PRO A 69 -21.44 15.66 4.09
CA PRO A 69 -20.57 16.80 3.91
C PRO A 69 -21.03 17.79 2.83
N ALA A 70 -20.66 19.06 2.97
CA ALA A 70 -21.07 20.12 2.05
C ALA A 70 -20.51 19.97 0.63
N ASP A 71 -19.38 19.27 0.48
CA ASP A 71 -18.74 18.93 -0.79
C ASP A 71 -19.38 17.74 -1.53
N ARG A 72 -20.52 17.22 -1.02
CA ARG A 72 -21.35 16.18 -1.67
C ARG A 72 -22.75 16.72 -2.03
N PRO A 73 -22.89 17.77 -2.85
CA PRO A 73 -24.17 18.43 -3.09
C PRO A 73 -25.24 17.50 -3.69
N GLY A 74 -24.85 16.54 -4.54
CA GLY A 74 -25.78 15.56 -5.12
C GLY A 74 -26.45 14.66 -4.08
N LEU A 75 -25.69 14.18 -3.09
CA LEU A 75 -26.25 13.39 -1.97
C LEU A 75 -27.18 14.23 -1.10
N ARG A 76 -26.83 15.49 -0.84
CA ARG A 76 -27.66 16.41 -0.04
C ARG A 76 -28.97 16.76 -0.75
N ALA A 77 -28.93 16.89 -2.08
CA ALA A 77 -30.08 17.31 -2.87
C ALA A 77 -31.23 16.31 -2.87
N VAL A 78 -30.97 15.02 -2.63
CA VAL A 78 -31.99 13.96 -2.60
C VAL A 78 -32.58 13.69 -1.21
N TYR A 79 -32.07 14.34 -0.17
CA TYR A 79 -32.56 14.13 1.19
C TYR A 79 -34.01 14.60 1.36
N ASP A 80 -34.84 13.75 1.94
CA ASP A 80 -36.17 14.07 2.45
C ASP A 80 -36.47 13.17 3.65
N PRO A 81 -36.72 13.73 4.85
CA PRO A 81 -36.88 12.94 6.07
C PRO A 81 -38.11 12.02 6.04
N VAL A 82 -39.05 12.20 5.09
CA VAL A 82 -40.23 11.35 4.94
C VAL A 82 -39.88 10.10 4.11
N PRO A 83 -39.87 8.90 4.72
CA PRO A 83 -39.50 7.70 3.99
C PRO A 83 -40.54 7.29 2.93
N GLY A 84 -40.07 6.73 1.81
CA GLY A 84 -40.93 6.19 0.74
C GLY A 84 -41.29 7.17 -0.37
N LYS A 85 -40.77 8.41 -0.35
CA LYS A 85 -40.89 9.34 -1.46
C LYS A 85 -40.03 8.88 -2.65
N PRO A 86 -40.60 8.72 -3.86
CA PRO A 86 -39.83 8.35 -5.06
C PRO A 86 -38.69 9.34 -5.33
N GLY A 87 -37.52 8.83 -5.69
CA GLY A 87 -36.33 9.65 -6.00
C GLY A 87 -35.68 10.34 -4.79
N ARG A 88 -36.11 10.04 -3.55
CA ARG A 88 -35.57 10.65 -2.32
C ARG A 88 -34.93 9.61 -1.40
N SER A 89 -33.98 10.08 -0.58
CA SER A 89 -33.41 9.32 0.54
C SER A 89 -33.82 9.95 1.86
N TYR A 90 -34.17 9.12 2.85
CA TYR A 90 -34.48 9.59 4.21
C TYR A 90 -33.27 9.63 5.14
N VAL A 91 -32.07 9.36 4.62
CA VAL A 91 -30.84 9.28 5.41
C VAL A 91 -29.99 10.51 5.16
N ASP A 92 -29.53 11.16 6.23
CA ASP A 92 -28.62 12.31 6.18
C ASP A 92 -27.29 12.09 6.94
N GLN A 93 -27.07 10.90 7.51
CA GLN A 93 -25.84 10.53 8.21
C GLN A 93 -25.15 9.33 7.53
N ALA A 94 -23.82 9.35 7.51
CA ALA A 94 -22.98 8.21 7.12
C ALA A 94 -21.57 8.37 7.70
N GLY A 95 -20.72 7.35 7.59
CA GLY A 95 -19.28 7.50 7.83
C GLY A 95 -18.60 8.06 6.60
N PHE A 96 -18.15 9.32 6.60
CA PHE A 96 -17.48 9.93 5.45
C PHE A 96 -16.01 10.21 5.73
N LEU A 97 -15.15 9.97 4.73
CA LEU A 97 -13.77 10.45 4.70
C LEU A 97 -13.73 11.97 4.56
N ASP A 98 -12.71 12.59 5.13
CA ASP A 98 -12.55 14.05 5.13
C ASP A 98 -11.92 14.58 3.85
N ASP A 99 -10.85 13.92 3.38
CA ASP A 99 -10.13 14.32 2.19
C ASP A 99 -10.14 13.23 1.13
N ILE A 100 -10.98 13.42 0.12
CA ILE A 100 -11.10 12.51 -1.04
C ILE A 100 -10.57 13.15 -2.33
N ALA A 101 -10.28 14.45 -2.31
CA ALA A 101 -9.97 15.19 -3.52
C ALA A 101 -8.47 15.39 -3.69
N HIS A 102 -7.66 15.28 -2.63
CA HIS A 102 -6.22 15.46 -2.75
C HIS A 102 -5.48 14.15 -3.06
N PHE A 103 -4.38 14.28 -3.80
CA PHE A 103 -3.53 13.18 -4.23
C PHE A 103 -2.15 13.70 -4.67
N ASP A 104 -1.12 12.87 -4.57
CA ASP A 104 0.23 13.17 -5.08
C ASP A 104 0.49 12.52 -6.45
N ALA A 105 -0.08 13.11 -7.52
CA ALA A 105 0.02 12.56 -8.88
C ALA A 105 1.48 12.45 -9.38
N ASP A 106 2.30 13.46 -9.10
CA ASP A 106 3.70 13.54 -9.51
C ASP A 106 4.54 12.44 -8.81
N PHE A 107 4.18 12.05 -7.59
CA PHE A 107 4.79 10.90 -6.92
C PHE A 107 4.56 9.59 -7.68
N PHE A 108 3.37 9.38 -8.23
CA PHE A 108 3.04 8.15 -8.96
C PHE A 108 3.32 8.21 -10.46
N GLY A 109 3.82 9.35 -10.96
CA GLY A 109 4.08 9.55 -12.40
C GLY A 109 2.78 9.61 -13.20
N ILE A 110 1.73 10.17 -12.61
CA ILE A 110 0.41 10.35 -13.20
C ILE A 110 0.27 11.82 -13.60
N SER A 111 -0.20 12.07 -14.81
CA SER A 111 -0.38 13.44 -15.30
C SER A 111 -1.50 14.15 -14.55
N GLN A 112 -1.44 15.49 -14.48
CA GLN A 112 -2.48 16.28 -13.83
C GLN A 112 -3.85 16.10 -14.51
N ARG A 113 -3.86 15.95 -15.85
CA ARG A 113 -5.06 15.66 -16.64
C ARG A 113 -5.66 14.31 -16.26
N GLU A 114 -4.86 13.25 -16.23
CA GLU A 114 -5.33 11.93 -15.84
C GLU A 114 -5.83 11.94 -14.38
N ALA A 115 -5.08 12.54 -13.46
CA ALA A 115 -5.39 12.58 -12.04
C ALA A 115 -6.76 13.21 -11.72
N LYS A 116 -7.21 14.21 -12.50
CA LYS A 116 -8.56 14.80 -12.37
C LYS A 116 -9.67 13.77 -12.62
N LEU A 117 -9.46 12.86 -13.56
CA LEU A 117 -10.44 11.84 -13.98
C LEU A 117 -10.33 10.52 -13.22
N LEU A 118 -9.23 10.29 -12.50
CA LEU A 118 -9.13 9.12 -11.63
C LEU A 118 -10.18 9.16 -10.52
N ASP A 119 -10.93 8.08 -10.38
CA ASP A 119 -11.77 7.83 -9.22
C ASP A 119 -10.92 8.04 -7.94
N PRO A 120 -11.34 8.90 -7.01
CA PRO A 120 -10.71 9.07 -5.70
C PRO A 120 -10.32 7.76 -5.00
N GLN A 121 -11.10 6.69 -5.18
CA GLN A 121 -10.78 5.36 -4.67
C GLN A 121 -9.42 4.86 -5.18
N GLN A 122 -9.15 4.99 -6.48
CA GLN A 122 -7.87 4.57 -7.07
C GLN A 122 -6.70 5.41 -6.56
N ARG A 123 -6.91 6.72 -6.39
CA ARG A 123 -5.91 7.65 -5.85
C ARG A 123 -5.51 7.29 -4.43
N MET A 124 -6.49 7.13 -3.54
CA MET A 124 -6.24 6.73 -2.16
C MET A 124 -5.67 5.32 -2.05
N LEU A 125 -6.07 4.40 -2.93
CA LEU A 125 -5.49 3.04 -2.99
C LEU A 125 -4.00 3.06 -3.32
N LEU A 126 -3.53 3.94 -4.22
CA LEU A 126 -2.12 4.07 -4.55
C LEU A 126 -1.28 4.51 -3.34
N GLU A 127 -1.72 5.57 -2.66
CA GLU A 127 -1.06 6.07 -1.44
C GLU A 127 -1.09 5.03 -0.32
N THR A 128 -2.27 4.45 -0.05
CA THR A 128 -2.44 3.47 1.04
C THR A 128 -1.66 2.17 0.76
N ALA A 129 -1.57 1.74 -0.50
CA ALA A 129 -0.77 0.58 -0.88
C ALA A 129 0.74 0.83 -0.70
N TRP A 130 1.24 2.01 -1.09
CA TRP A 130 2.62 2.40 -0.85
C TRP A 130 2.96 2.37 0.65
N GLU A 131 2.10 2.98 1.46
CA GLU A 131 2.28 3.00 2.92
C GLU A 131 2.28 1.60 3.54
N ALA A 132 1.37 0.71 3.11
CA ALA A 132 1.31 -0.65 3.62
C ALA A 132 2.59 -1.43 3.28
N LEU A 133 3.18 -1.19 2.11
CA LEU A 133 4.45 -1.79 1.68
C LEU A 133 5.65 -1.24 2.46
N GLU A 134 5.69 0.06 2.74
CA GLU A 134 6.69 0.64 3.63
C GLU A 134 6.59 0.05 5.04
N ARG A 135 5.38 -0.11 5.57
CA ARG A 135 5.14 -0.78 6.86
C ARG A 135 5.43 -2.29 6.83
N ALA A 136 5.45 -2.92 5.66
CA ALA A 136 5.93 -4.29 5.46
C ALA A 136 7.46 -4.39 5.25
N ALA A 137 8.17 -3.25 5.25
CA ALA A 137 9.57 -3.14 4.88
C ALA A 137 9.86 -3.79 3.51
N VAL A 138 8.98 -3.56 2.52
CA VAL A 138 9.15 -4.00 1.13
C VAL A 138 9.59 -2.78 0.30
N PRO A 139 10.86 -2.68 -0.10
CA PRO A 139 11.32 -1.56 -0.91
C PRO A 139 10.75 -1.66 -2.33
N VAL A 140 9.90 -0.71 -2.71
CA VAL A 140 9.29 -0.68 -4.05
C VAL A 140 10.25 -0.03 -5.04
N ARG A 141 10.85 -0.84 -5.91
CA ARG A 141 11.64 -0.36 -7.05
C ARG A 141 11.09 -0.97 -8.32
N ARG A 142 10.57 -0.14 -9.24
CA ARG A 142 9.92 -0.60 -10.48
C ARG A 142 10.79 -1.57 -11.30
N ALA A 143 12.11 -1.37 -11.28
CA ALA A 143 13.09 -2.22 -11.96
C ALA A 143 13.21 -3.65 -11.38
N ASP A 144 12.85 -3.85 -10.11
CA ASP A 144 12.96 -5.16 -9.45
C ASP A 144 11.86 -6.13 -9.91
N ARG A 145 10.79 -5.61 -10.54
CA ARG A 145 9.63 -6.39 -11.03
C ARG A 145 9.08 -7.38 -10.00
N LEU A 146 8.90 -6.92 -8.76
CA LEU A 146 8.53 -7.76 -7.62
C LEU A 146 7.29 -8.63 -7.94
N ASN A 147 7.37 -9.93 -7.61
CA ASN A 147 6.24 -10.85 -7.75
C ASN A 147 5.22 -10.61 -6.62
N VAL A 148 4.39 -9.61 -6.85
CA VAL A 148 3.33 -9.15 -5.94
C VAL A 148 2.00 -9.30 -6.66
N GLY A 149 1.07 -10.06 -6.07
CA GLY A 149 -0.31 -10.11 -6.52
C GLY A 149 -1.14 -8.98 -5.90
N VAL A 150 -2.10 -8.41 -6.63
CA VAL A 150 -3.01 -7.36 -6.17
C VAL A 150 -4.44 -7.88 -6.26
N TYR A 151 -5.10 -7.97 -5.11
CA TYR A 151 -6.45 -8.49 -4.94
C TYR A 151 -7.32 -7.40 -4.32
N LEU A 152 -8.11 -6.70 -5.15
CA LEU A 152 -8.88 -5.53 -4.75
C LEU A 152 -10.37 -5.86 -4.62
N GLY A 153 -10.93 -5.69 -3.43
CA GLY A 153 -12.37 -5.63 -3.22
C GLY A 153 -12.90 -4.21 -3.48
N MET A 154 -13.63 -4.00 -4.57
CA MET A 154 -14.16 -2.69 -4.95
C MET A 154 -15.49 -2.88 -5.69
N MET A 155 -16.46 -2.03 -5.38
CA MET A 155 -17.74 -1.94 -6.10
C MET A 155 -17.68 -0.79 -7.12
N ALA A 156 -18.74 -0.61 -7.89
CA ALA A 156 -18.85 0.37 -8.97
C ALA A 156 -18.22 1.75 -8.66
N SER A 157 -17.61 2.36 -9.67
CA SER A 157 -17.07 3.72 -9.61
C SER A 157 -18.20 4.75 -9.75
N GLU A 158 -18.75 5.19 -8.62
CA GLU A 158 -19.75 6.25 -8.56
C GLU A 158 -19.23 7.62 -9.06
N TYR A 159 -17.90 7.80 -9.17
CA TYR A 159 -17.29 9.05 -9.61
C TYR A 159 -17.55 9.35 -11.10
N LEU A 160 -17.50 8.31 -11.95
CA LEU A 160 -17.73 8.46 -13.39
C LEU A 160 -19.21 8.62 -13.76
N GLU A 161 -20.16 8.19 -12.91
CA GLU A 161 -21.59 8.48 -13.11
C GLU A 161 -21.82 10.00 -13.27
N ARG A 162 -20.95 10.84 -12.70
CA ARG A 162 -20.99 12.31 -12.84
C ARG A 162 -20.69 12.80 -14.26
N LEU A 163 -20.12 11.94 -15.11
CA LEU A 163 -19.79 12.20 -16.51
C LEU A 163 -20.75 11.48 -17.49
N GLU A 164 -21.60 10.56 -17.01
CA GLU A 164 -22.44 9.69 -17.85
C GLU A 164 -23.70 10.37 -18.40
N ASP A 165 -24.17 11.46 -17.79
CA ASP A 165 -25.36 12.22 -18.21
C ASP A 165 -25.11 13.17 -19.41
N ARG A 166 -24.18 12.81 -20.32
CA ARG A 166 -23.84 13.63 -21.49
C ARG A 166 -24.44 13.04 -22.76
N GLU A 167 -25.46 13.72 -23.32
CA GLU A 167 -25.94 13.44 -24.68
C GLU A 167 -24.84 13.71 -25.74
N ASP A 168 -23.88 14.58 -25.42
CA ASP A 168 -22.75 14.94 -26.27
C ASP A 168 -21.48 14.14 -25.91
N THR A 169 -21.06 13.29 -26.85
CA THR A 169 -19.88 12.43 -26.73
C THR A 169 -18.58 13.09 -27.22
N THR A 170 -18.65 14.28 -27.84
CA THR A 170 -17.47 14.97 -28.39
C THR A 170 -16.50 15.46 -27.30
N GLY A 171 -16.96 15.57 -26.06
CA GLY A 171 -16.16 15.97 -24.90
C GLY A 171 -15.72 14.83 -23.97
N ILE A 172 -15.84 13.55 -24.38
CA ILE A 172 -15.37 12.42 -23.58
C ILE A 172 -13.84 12.39 -23.61
N ASP A 173 -13.24 12.52 -22.43
CA ASP A 173 -11.79 12.48 -22.29
C ASP A 173 -11.24 11.06 -22.49
N PRO A 174 -10.07 10.88 -23.14
CA PRO A 174 -9.42 9.58 -23.32
C PRO A 174 -9.21 8.77 -22.02
N TYR A 175 -9.00 9.44 -20.87
CA TYR A 175 -8.84 8.77 -19.59
C TYR A 175 -10.17 8.37 -18.92
N TYR A 176 -11.32 8.64 -19.54
CA TYR A 176 -12.63 8.24 -19.01
C TYR A 176 -12.66 6.76 -18.61
N THR A 177 -12.24 5.88 -19.51
CA THR A 177 -12.31 4.43 -19.28
C THR A 177 -11.33 3.98 -18.20
N THR A 178 -10.10 4.49 -18.24
CA THR A 178 -9.03 4.11 -17.29
C THR A 178 -9.21 4.76 -15.92
N GLY A 179 -9.97 5.86 -15.84
CA GLY A 179 -10.22 6.63 -14.62
C GLY A 179 -11.16 5.96 -13.63
N GLY A 180 -12.14 5.17 -14.10
CA GLY A 180 -13.14 4.54 -13.21
C GLY A 180 -13.50 3.09 -13.51
N GLY A 181 -12.94 2.47 -14.54
CA GLY A 181 -13.12 1.03 -14.73
C GLY A 181 -12.55 0.22 -13.56
N LEU A 182 -13.33 -0.73 -13.02
CA LEU A 182 -12.96 -1.51 -11.82
C LEU A 182 -11.62 -2.22 -11.94
N CYS A 183 -11.30 -2.77 -13.11
CA CYS A 183 -10.03 -3.46 -13.36
C CYS A 183 -8.81 -2.52 -13.27
N PHE A 184 -8.99 -1.24 -13.58
CA PHE A 184 -7.91 -0.26 -13.51
C PHE A 184 -7.53 0.07 -12.08
N GLY A 185 -8.42 -0.07 -11.09
CA GLY A 185 -8.06 0.10 -9.67
C GLY A 185 -6.91 -0.82 -9.25
N ALA A 186 -7.03 -2.13 -9.49
CA ALA A 186 -5.96 -3.10 -9.20
C ALA A 186 -4.80 -3.03 -10.21
N GLY A 187 -5.12 -2.83 -11.49
CA GLY A 187 -4.14 -2.71 -12.57
C GLY A 187 -3.17 -1.54 -12.38
N ARG A 188 -3.67 -0.39 -11.96
CA ARG A 188 -2.89 0.83 -11.75
C ARG A 188 -1.88 0.69 -10.62
N ILE A 189 -2.27 0.05 -9.49
CA ILE A 189 -1.32 -0.29 -8.42
C ILE A 189 -0.17 -1.11 -9.00
N SER A 190 -0.49 -2.18 -9.74
CA SER A 190 0.55 -3.06 -10.31
C SER A 190 1.43 -2.33 -11.33
N HIS A 191 0.84 -1.50 -12.19
CA HIS A 191 1.55 -0.75 -13.21
C HIS A 191 2.54 0.26 -12.61
N VAL A 192 2.08 1.06 -11.64
CA VAL A 192 2.85 2.13 -11.00
C VAL A 192 3.97 1.54 -10.16
N MET A 193 3.69 0.48 -9.39
CA MET A 193 4.68 -0.15 -8.51
C MET A 193 5.62 -1.11 -9.25
N GLY A 194 5.29 -1.52 -10.48
CA GLY A 194 6.06 -2.49 -11.27
C GLY A 194 5.87 -3.94 -10.83
N PHE A 195 4.68 -4.32 -10.39
CA PHE A 195 4.39 -5.68 -9.94
C PHE A 195 4.13 -6.64 -11.09
N SER A 196 4.47 -7.91 -10.88
CA SER A 196 4.38 -8.98 -11.88
C SER A 196 3.46 -10.15 -11.51
N GLY A 197 2.82 -10.12 -10.34
CA GLY A 197 1.91 -11.17 -9.87
C GLY A 197 0.47 -11.02 -10.40
N PRO A 198 -0.47 -11.88 -9.94
CA PRO A 198 -1.88 -11.84 -10.34
C PRO A 198 -2.55 -10.51 -9.98
N VAL A 199 -3.43 -10.00 -10.84
CA VAL A 199 -4.14 -8.73 -10.62
C VAL A 199 -5.64 -8.93 -10.84
N LEU A 200 -6.42 -8.70 -9.79
CA LEU A 200 -7.85 -8.97 -9.79
C LEU A 200 -8.63 -7.88 -9.04
N SER A 201 -9.72 -7.41 -9.64
CA SER A 201 -10.76 -6.65 -8.95
C SER A 201 -11.96 -7.57 -8.73
N VAL A 202 -12.45 -7.62 -7.49
CA VAL A 202 -13.49 -8.53 -7.02
C VAL A 202 -14.69 -7.72 -6.56
N ASP A 203 -15.84 -7.99 -7.18
CA ASP A 203 -17.13 -7.46 -6.75
C ASP A 203 -18.05 -8.62 -6.35
N THR A 204 -18.16 -8.83 -5.04
CA THR A 204 -19.18 -9.67 -4.41
C THR A 204 -20.02 -8.84 -3.43
N ALA A 205 -20.28 -7.58 -3.78
CA ALA A 205 -20.91 -6.57 -2.93
C ALA A 205 -20.20 -6.41 -1.57
N CYS A 206 -20.93 -6.54 -0.46
CA CYS A 206 -20.38 -6.32 0.89
C CYS A 206 -19.27 -7.31 1.30
N SER A 207 -19.14 -8.47 0.62
CA SER A 207 -18.09 -9.45 0.90
C SER A 207 -16.83 -9.28 0.05
N SER A 208 -16.78 -8.31 -0.87
CA SER A 208 -15.71 -8.15 -1.87
C SER A 208 -14.29 -8.26 -1.32
N SER A 209 -13.93 -7.46 -0.30
CA SER A 209 -12.58 -7.51 0.27
C SER A 209 -12.26 -8.82 1.00
N LEU A 210 -13.24 -9.50 1.61
CA LEU A 210 -12.98 -10.78 2.28
C LEU A 210 -12.92 -11.95 1.27
N THR A 211 -13.67 -11.86 0.17
CA THR A 211 -13.52 -12.76 -0.99
C THR A 211 -12.16 -12.55 -1.65
N ALA A 212 -11.71 -11.31 -1.82
CA ALA A 212 -10.37 -11.00 -2.32
C ALA A 212 -9.27 -11.56 -1.41
N LEU A 213 -9.46 -11.55 -0.07
CA LEU A 213 -8.54 -12.22 0.86
C LEU A 213 -8.45 -13.72 0.58
N HIS A 214 -9.57 -14.39 0.34
CA HIS A 214 -9.57 -15.81 0.03
C HIS A 214 -8.74 -16.12 -1.23
N LEU A 215 -8.91 -15.31 -2.29
CA LEU A 215 -8.13 -15.46 -3.52
C LEU A 215 -6.64 -15.17 -3.30
N ALA A 216 -6.31 -14.13 -2.53
CA ALA A 216 -4.93 -13.81 -2.15
C ALA A 216 -4.27 -14.97 -1.37
N ALA A 217 -5.00 -15.56 -0.42
CA ALA A 217 -4.52 -16.69 0.36
C ALA A 217 -4.24 -17.92 -0.53
N ARG A 218 -5.11 -18.18 -1.51
CA ARG A 218 -4.89 -19.25 -2.50
C ARG A 218 -3.68 -18.95 -3.39
N GLY A 219 -3.54 -17.73 -3.89
CA GLY A 219 -2.38 -17.32 -4.71
C GLY A 219 -1.05 -17.50 -3.99
N LEU A 220 -0.95 -17.14 -2.70
CA LEU A 220 0.25 -17.32 -1.88
C LEU A 220 0.57 -18.80 -1.59
N ARG A 221 -0.46 -19.61 -1.31
CA ARG A 221 -0.31 -21.05 -1.04
C ARG A 221 0.02 -21.86 -2.30
N ASN A 222 -0.38 -21.36 -3.46
CA ASN A 222 -0.10 -21.97 -4.77
C ASN A 222 1.19 -21.45 -5.43
N ASP A 223 1.99 -20.63 -4.74
CA ASP A 223 3.21 -20.00 -5.30
C ASP A 223 2.97 -19.10 -6.54
N GLU A 224 1.74 -18.61 -6.75
CA GLU A 224 1.43 -17.68 -7.85
C GLU A 224 2.03 -16.30 -7.60
N CYS A 225 2.16 -15.90 -6.34
CA CYS A 225 2.83 -14.68 -5.92
C CYS A 225 3.65 -14.88 -4.65
N ARG A 226 4.66 -14.02 -4.45
CA ARG A 226 5.48 -13.99 -3.22
C ARG A 226 4.85 -13.13 -2.14
N TYR A 227 4.29 -12.00 -2.55
CA TYR A 227 3.48 -11.13 -1.70
C TYR A 227 2.09 -11.00 -2.31
N ALA A 228 1.09 -10.83 -1.46
CA ALA A 228 -0.23 -10.41 -1.89
C ALA A 228 -0.60 -9.09 -1.21
N LEU A 229 -0.99 -8.09 -2.01
CA LEU A 229 -1.70 -6.91 -1.54
C LEU A 229 -3.18 -7.22 -1.56
N LEU A 230 -3.76 -7.29 -0.38
CA LEU A 230 -5.19 -7.27 -0.21
C LEU A 230 -5.65 -5.82 -0.06
N CYS A 231 -6.49 -5.36 -0.98
CA CYS A 231 -7.03 -4.00 -0.96
C CYS A 231 -8.55 -4.03 -0.82
N GLY A 232 -9.11 -2.99 -0.21
CA GLY A 232 -10.54 -2.71 -0.25
C GLY A 232 -10.82 -1.22 -0.25
N SER A 233 -11.76 -0.76 -1.08
CA SER A 233 -12.16 0.65 -1.14
C SER A 233 -13.68 0.80 -1.27
N ASN A 234 -14.21 1.87 -0.66
CA ASN A 234 -15.59 2.30 -0.85
C ASN A 234 -15.73 3.81 -0.65
N LEU A 235 -16.47 4.48 -1.53
CA LEU A 235 -16.84 5.89 -1.42
C LEU A 235 -18.32 6.12 -1.76
N LEU A 236 -18.88 7.21 -1.21
CA LEU A 236 -20.28 7.60 -1.36
C LEU A 236 -20.39 8.87 -2.23
N LEU A 237 -20.34 8.73 -3.56
CA LEU A 237 -20.30 9.85 -4.50
C LEU A 237 -21.60 10.02 -5.30
N SER A 238 -22.41 8.96 -5.43
CA SER A 238 -23.66 8.95 -6.19
C SER A 238 -24.90 8.88 -5.30
N ALA A 239 -25.92 9.67 -5.67
CA ALA A 239 -27.23 9.63 -5.04
C ALA A 239 -28.04 8.38 -5.42
N ASN A 240 -27.74 7.75 -6.56
CA ASN A 240 -28.53 6.66 -7.13
C ASN A 240 -28.63 5.47 -6.18
N LEU A 241 -27.49 4.98 -5.69
CA LEU A 241 -27.45 3.86 -4.77
C LEU A 241 -28.09 4.21 -3.41
N MET A 242 -27.84 5.41 -2.89
CA MET A 242 -28.45 5.87 -1.63
C MET A 242 -29.99 5.93 -1.71
N VAL A 243 -30.53 6.44 -2.82
CA VAL A 243 -31.98 6.49 -3.09
C VAL A 243 -32.54 5.07 -3.26
N SER A 244 -31.88 4.21 -4.03
CA SER A 244 -32.30 2.81 -4.23
C SER A 244 -32.40 2.02 -2.92
N LEU A 245 -31.38 2.15 -2.06
CA LEU A 245 -31.36 1.52 -0.74
C LEU A 245 -32.43 2.09 0.21
N SER A 246 -32.74 3.37 0.08
CA SER A 246 -33.83 3.99 0.84
C SER A 246 -35.20 3.48 0.38
N GLN A 247 -35.40 3.28 -0.91
CA GLN A 247 -36.66 2.73 -1.45
C GLN A 247 -36.92 1.29 -0.98
N THR A 248 -35.85 0.49 -0.84
CA THR A 248 -35.91 -0.89 -0.34
C THR A 248 -35.92 -1.00 1.19
N ARG A 249 -35.84 0.13 1.91
CA ARG A 249 -35.76 0.18 3.38
C ARG A 249 -34.56 -0.57 3.97
N ALA A 250 -33.46 -0.67 3.19
CA ALA A 250 -32.24 -1.32 3.64
C ALA A 250 -31.46 -0.48 4.68
N LEU A 251 -31.61 0.86 4.62
CA LEU A 251 -30.90 1.79 5.48
C LEU A 251 -31.65 2.08 6.78
N SER A 252 -30.91 2.24 7.88
CA SER A 252 -31.48 2.75 9.12
C SER A 252 -31.95 4.20 8.93
N PRO A 253 -33.13 4.60 9.45
CA PRO A 253 -33.56 6.01 9.48
C PRO A 253 -32.57 6.94 10.20
N THR A 254 -31.77 6.39 11.13
CA THR A 254 -30.74 7.15 11.84
C THR A 254 -29.42 7.23 11.07
N GLY A 255 -29.29 6.53 9.94
CA GLY A 255 -28.05 6.39 9.19
C GLY A 255 -26.96 5.61 9.93
N ARG A 256 -27.30 4.90 11.01
CA ARG A 256 -26.36 4.13 11.85
C ARG A 256 -26.67 2.63 11.80
N SER A 257 -25.61 1.82 11.78
CA SER A 257 -25.69 0.38 12.01
C SER A 257 -25.78 0.12 13.51
N LYS A 258 -26.85 -0.54 13.95
CA LYS A 258 -27.13 -0.82 15.36
C LYS A 258 -26.96 -2.31 15.65
N SER A 259 -25.77 -2.82 15.34
CA SER A 259 -25.43 -4.25 15.38
C SER A 259 -25.78 -4.87 16.72
N PHE A 260 -26.60 -5.93 16.70
CA PHE A 260 -27.03 -6.71 17.87
C PHE A 260 -27.90 -5.97 18.90
N LEU A 261 -28.33 -4.74 18.62
CA LEU A 261 -29.21 -3.97 19.51
C LEU A 261 -30.68 -4.24 19.19
N ALA A 262 -31.56 -4.08 20.18
CA ALA A 262 -33.01 -4.18 19.99
C ALA A 262 -33.56 -3.13 19.01
N SER A 263 -32.83 -2.03 18.82
CA SER A 263 -33.16 -0.93 17.93
C SER A 263 -32.66 -1.15 16.48
N ALA A 264 -32.11 -2.32 16.15
CA ALA A 264 -31.67 -2.68 14.79
C ALA A 264 -32.81 -2.55 13.76
N ASP A 265 -32.65 -1.67 12.77
CA ASP A 265 -33.68 -1.31 11.79
C ASP A 265 -33.12 -1.02 10.37
N GLY A 266 -31.90 -1.49 10.09
CA GLY A 266 -31.19 -1.22 8.86
C GLY A 266 -29.73 -0.85 9.13
N TYR A 267 -28.94 -0.65 8.08
CA TYR A 267 -27.54 -0.28 8.22
C TYR A 267 -27.28 1.20 7.88
N GLY A 268 -26.18 1.74 8.40
CA GLY A 268 -25.66 3.05 8.01
C GLY A 268 -24.55 2.89 6.98
N ARG A 269 -24.52 3.66 5.88
CA ARG A 269 -23.43 3.59 4.88
C ARG A 269 -22.13 4.17 5.44
N GLY A 270 -20.99 3.80 4.85
CA GLY A 270 -19.69 4.36 5.20
C GLY A 270 -18.66 4.27 4.07
N GLU A 271 -17.65 5.12 4.17
CA GLU A 271 -16.49 5.21 3.29
C GLU A 271 -15.26 4.60 3.93
N GLY A 272 -14.30 4.16 3.12
CA GLY A 272 -13.01 3.74 3.65
C GLY A 272 -12.13 3.05 2.63
N VAL A 273 -10.83 3.09 2.89
CA VAL A 273 -9.79 2.38 2.14
C VAL A 273 -8.91 1.62 3.12
N GLY A 274 -8.58 0.38 2.81
CA GLY A 274 -7.68 -0.44 3.61
C GLY A 274 -6.79 -1.30 2.72
N VAL A 275 -5.55 -1.52 3.17
CA VAL A 275 -4.60 -2.40 2.51
C VAL A 275 -3.88 -3.27 3.54
N LEU A 276 -3.76 -4.57 3.26
CA LEU A 276 -2.88 -5.51 3.97
C LEU A 276 -1.84 -6.07 3.00
N VAL A 277 -0.61 -6.26 3.49
CA VAL A 277 0.44 -7.00 2.78
C VAL A 277 0.58 -8.36 3.44
N LEU A 278 0.43 -9.41 2.64
CA LEU A 278 0.52 -10.81 3.08
C LEU A 278 1.67 -11.53 2.39
N MET A 279 2.25 -12.50 3.09
CA MET A 279 3.19 -13.47 2.53
C MET A 279 3.12 -14.78 3.34
N ARG A 280 3.87 -15.80 2.95
CA ARG A 280 3.98 -17.01 3.79
C ARG A 280 4.71 -16.69 5.10
N LEU A 281 4.22 -17.26 6.21
CA LEU A 281 4.81 -17.04 7.53
C LEU A 281 6.29 -17.44 7.58
N ALA A 282 6.63 -18.61 7.04
CA ALA A 282 8.01 -19.09 6.99
C ALA A 282 8.96 -18.15 6.23
N ASP A 283 8.45 -17.47 5.19
CA ASP A 283 9.22 -16.49 4.44
C ASP A 283 9.40 -15.19 5.24
N ALA A 284 8.35 -14.75 5.95
CA ALA A 284 8.42 -13.56 6.81
C ALA A 284 9.43 -13.75 7.96
N GLU A 285 9.40 -14.90 8.62
CA GLU A 285 10.34 -15.26 9.69
C GLU A 285 11.79 -15.36 9.19
N ARG A 286 12.00 -15.97 8.02
CA ARG A 286 13.33 -16.09 7.42
C ARG A 286 13.92 -14.74 7.06
N GLU A 287 13.09 -13.81 6.61
CA GLU A 287 13.48 -12.46 6.16
C GLU A 287 13.43 -11.41 7.28
N GLY A 288 13.18 -11.80 8.53
CA GLY A 288 13.12 -10.87 9.66
C GLY A 288 12.01 -9.82 9.56
N ARG A 289 10.95 -10.09 8.77
CA ARG A 289 9.86 -9.13 8.53
C ARG A 289 8.97 -8.99 9.76
N PRO A 290 8.34 -7.82 9.96
CA PRO A 290 7.35 -7.67 11.01
C PRO A 290 6.17 -8.59 10.72
N VAL A 291 5.80 -9.45 11.67
CA VAL A 291 4.58 -10.26 11.58
C VAL A 291 3.55 -9.69 12.55
N LEU A 292 2.45 -9.18 12.01
CA LEU A 292 1.39 -8.49 12.74
C LEU A 292 0.33 -9.47 13.25
N ALA A 293 0.00 -10.47 12.43
CA ALA A 293 -0.91 -11.57 12.74
C ALA A 293 -0.69 -12.71 11.74
N VAL A 294 -1.29 -13.87 12.01
CA VAL A 294 -1.28 -15.04 11.13
C VAL A 294 -2.68 -15.32 10.62
N LEU A 295 -2.86 -15.36 9.31
CA LEU A 295 -4.06 -15.89 8.68
C LEU A 295 -3.96 -17.41 8.60
N ARG A 296 -4.87 -18.09 9.30
CA ARG A 296 -4.88 -19.55 9.42
C ARG A 296 -5.75 -20.21 8.36
N GLY A 297 -6.94 -19.68 8.10
CA GLY A 297 -7.82 -20.24 7.09
C GLY A 297 -8.88 -19.28 6.60
N THR A 298 -9.40 -19.58 5.42
CA THR A 298 -10.48 -18.80 4.79
C THR A 298 -11.42 -19.72 4.02
N ALA A 299 -12.68 -19.31 3.88
CA ALA A 299 -13.64 -19.96 3.00
C ALA A 299 -14.60 -18.94 2.39
N VAL A 300 -15.12 -19.27 1.21
CA VAL A 300 -16.15 -18.52 0.48
C VAL A 300 -17.20 -19.52 -0.03
N ASN A 301 -18.49 -19.16 0.08
CA ASN A 301 -19.59 -19.90 -0.55
C ASN A 301 -20.73 -18.95 -0.99
N HIS A 302 -21.88 -19.50 -1.36
CA HIS A 302 -23.06 -18.73 -1.72
C HIS A 302 -24.30 -19.26 -0.99
N ASP A 303 -25.25 -18.38 -0.70
CA ASP A 303 -26.55 -18.67 -0.09
C ASP A 303 -27.45 -19.62 -0.91
N GLY A 304 -27.10 -19.90 -2.18
CA GLY A 304 -27.93 -20.69 -3.09
C GLY A 304 -29.37 -20.16 -3.20
N ALA A 305 -30.33 -21.08 -3.21
CA ALA A 305 -31.75 -20.74 -3.22
C ALA A 305 -32.21 -20.32 -1.80
N ALA A 306 -32.43 -19.01 -1.61
CA ALA A 306 -32.99 -18.42 -0.40
C ALA A 306 -34.40 -17.83 -0.64
N SER A 307 -35.03 -17.25 0.39
CA SER A 307 -36.37 -16.66 0.30
C SER A 307 -36.45 -15.41 -0.60
N GLY A 308 -35.32 -14.83 -0.95
CA GLY A 308 -35.15 -13.76 -1.92
C GLY A 308 -33.66 -13.59 -2.24
N LEU A 309 -33.33 -12.89 -3.32
CA LEU A 309 -31.94 -12.70 -3.75
C LEU A 309 -31.05 -12.08 -2.67
N THR A 310 -31.61 -11.15 -1.89
CA THR A 310 -30.91 -10.41 -0.84
C THR A 310 -31.15 -10.97 0.57
N ALA A 311 -31.88 -12.09 0.68
CA ALA A 311 -32.18 -12.70 1.96
C ALA A 311 -31.04 -13.66 2.36
N PRO A 312 -30.45 -13.50 3.56
CA PRO A 312 -29.34 -14.34 4.00
C PRO A 312 -29.80 -15.79 4.27
N ASN A 313 -28.87 -16.75 4.14
CA ASN A 313 -29.13 -18.17 4.39
C ASN A 313 -28.27 -18.71 5.56
N GLY A 314 -28.90 -18.93 6.71
CA GLY A 314 -28.23 -19.43 7.93
C GLY A 314 -27.44 -20.73 7.72
N PRO A 315 -28.04 -21.80 7.16
CA PRO A 315 -27.30 -23.02 6.78
C PRO A 315 -26.08 -22.79 5.90
N ALA A 316 -26.15 -21.89 4.91
CA ALA A 316 -25.00 -21.57 4.06
C ALA A 316 -23.90 -20.84 4.86
N GLN A 317 -24.28 -19.93 5.76
CA GLN A 317 -23.34 -19.28 6.68
C GLN A 317 -22.67 -20.29 7.63
N GLN A 318 -23.40 -21.28 8.14
CA GLN A 318 -22.79 -22.36 8.93
C GLN A 318 -21.75 -23.13 8.12
N GLU A 319 -22.03 -23.43 6.85
CA GLU A 319 -21.12 -24.19 6.00
C GLU A 319 -19.83 -23.41 5.71
N VAL A 320 -19.90 -22.11 5.42
CA VAL A 320 -18.68 -21.31 5.20
C VAL A 320 -17.83 -21.22 6.48
N ILE A 321 -18.46 -21.12 7.66
CA ILE A 321 -17.76 -21.11 8.95
C ILE A 321 -17.05 -22.46 9.18
N ARG A 322 -17.74 -23.60 8.96
CA ARG A 322 -17.15 -24.94 9.07
C ARG A 322 -15.98 -25.14 8.10
N ALA A 323 -16.15 -24.70 6.86
CA ALA A 323 -15.12 -24.82 5.82
C ALA A 323 -13.85 -24.03 6.18
N ALA A 324 -14.00 -22.81 6.71
CA ALA A 324 -12.87 -22.00 7.13
C ALA A 324 -12.18 -22.55 8.40
N LEU A 325 -12.94 -23.11 9.35
CA LEU A 325 -12.36 -23.84 10.50
C LEU A 325 -11.54 -25.05 10.06
N ALA A 326 -12.06 -25.81 9.08
CA ALA A 326 -11.35 -26.95 8.50
C ALA A 326 -10.08 -26.53 7.74
N ASP A 327 -10.13 -25.43 6.97
CA ASP A 327 -8.97 -24.84 6.28
C ASP A 327 -7.93 -24.32 7.30
N ALA A 328 -8.37 -23.76 8.42
CA ALA A 328 -7.49 -23.26 9.48
C ALA A 328 -6.88 -24.37 10.36
N ARG A 329 -7.50 -25.56 10.39
CA ARG A 329 -7.24 -26.64 11.36
C ARG A 329 -7.30 -26.10 12.81
N VAL A 330 -8.38 -25.38 13.12
CA VAL A 330 -8.63 -24.74 14.43
C VAL A 330 -9.84 -25.38 15.08
N ASP A 331 -9.74 -25.67 16.38
CA ASP A 331 -10.89 -26.10 17.17
C ASP A 331 -11.82 -24.91 17.46
N PRO A 332 -13.14 -25.02 17.22
CA PRO A 332 -14.11 -23.97 17.56
C PRO A 332 -14.01 -23.45 19.01
N ALA A 333 -13.60 -24.28 19.96
CA ALA A 333 -13.43 -23.90 21.37
C ALA A 333 -12.35 -22.82 21.58
N GLU A 334 -11.37 -22.75 20.68
CA GLU A 334 -10.23 -21.84 20.76
C GLU A 334 -10.53 -20.42 20.28
N ILE A 335 -11.68 -20.19 19.65
CA ILE A 335 -12.05 -18.88 19.12
C ILE A 335 -12.36 -17.93 20.29
N GLY A 336 -11.60 -16.83 20.39
CA GLY A 336 -11.75 -15.82 21.43
C GLY A 336 -12.58 -14.62 21.05
N TRP A 337 -12.79 -14.38 19.76
CA TRP A 337 -13.55 -13.23 19.24
C TRP A 337 -14.19 -13.55 17.89
N ILE A 338 -15.37 -13.00 17.63
CA ILE A 338 -15.95 -12.93 16.28
C ILE A 338 -16.21 -11.47 15.92
N GLU A 339 -15.51 -11.00 14.89
CA GLU A 339 -15.87 -9.79 14.15
C GLU A 339 -16.94 -10.17 13.13
N ALA A 340 -18.19 -9.97 13.51
CA ALA A 340 -19.34 -10.32 12.72
C ALA A 340 -19.52 -9.39 11.52
N HIS A 341 -20.31 -9.84 10.53
CA HIS A 341 -20.81 -8.98 9.49
C HIS A 341 -21.72 -7.91 10.10
N GLY A 342 -22.66 -8.30 10.97
CA GLY A 342 -23.36 -7.46 11.95
C GLY A 342 -23.79 -6.11 11.39
N THR A 343 -24.74 -6.11 10.46
CA THR A 343 -25.19 -4.89 9.77
C THR A 343 -26.14 -4.04 10.60
N GLY A 344 -26.71 -4.59 11.67
CA GLY A 344 -27.75 -3.92 12.45
C GLY A 344 -29.13 -4.07 11.83
N THR A 345 -29.36 -5.17 11.10
CA THR A 345 -30.66 -5.47 10.51
C THR A 345 -31.46 -6.41 11.41
N ALA A 346 -32.77 -6.16 11.52
CA ALA A 346 -33.64 -6.95 12.39
C ALA A 346 -33.66 -8.45 12.05
N LEU A 347 -33.46 -8.81 10.78
CA LEU A 347 -33.43 -10.19 10.29
C LEU A 347 -32.01 -10.77 10.20
N GLY A 348 -31.04 -9.99 9.72
CA GLY A 348 -29.69 -10.49 9.45
C GLY A 348 -28.92 -10.84 10.71
N ASP A 349 -28.98 -9.98 11.74
CA ASP A 349 -28.22 -10.19 12.98
C ASP A 349 -28.64 -11.50 13.70
N PRO A 350 -29.94 -11.83 13.86
CA PRO A 350 -30.34 -13.13 14.41
C PRO A 350 -29.92 -14.34 13.57
N ILE A 351 -29.94 -14.22 12.24
CA ILE A 351 -29.53 -15.32 11.35
C ILE A 351 -28.03 -15.59 11.49
N GLU A 352 -27.21 -14.53 11.51
CA GLU A 352 -25.77 -14.64 11.68
C GLU A 352 -25.40 -15.24 13.04
N VAL A 353 -26.02 -14.77 14.12
CA VAL A 353 -25.77 -15.33 15.46
C VAL A 353 -26.25 -16.78 15.56
N GLY A 354 -27.39 -17.11 14.96
CA GLY A 354 -27.86 -18.50 14.87
C GLY A 354 -26.93 -19.41 14.08
N ALA A 355 -26.30 -18.91 13.01
CA ALA A 355 -25.31 -19.65 12.25
C ALA A 355 -24.03 -19.89 13.07
N LEU A 356 -23.55 -18.87 13.80
CA LEU A 356 -22.41 -19.03 14.72
C LEU A 356 -22.71 -20.04 15.84
N ASP A 357 -23.90 -19.97 16.46
CA ASP A 357 -24.30 -20.92 17.51
C ASP A 357 -24.39 -22.36 16.99
N GLY A 358 -24.89 -22.55 15.76
CA GLY A 358 -24.98 -23.86 15.09
C GLY A 358 -23.65 -24.50 14.70
N VAL A 359 -22.52 -23.79 14.82
CA VAL A 359 -21.17 -24.32 14.52
C VAL A 359 -20.24 -24.26 15.72
N ILE A 360 -20.24 -23.14 16.45
CA ILE A 360 -19.28 -22.82 17.51
C ILE A 360 -19.93 -22.88 18.90
N GLY A 361 -21.26 -22.74 18.98
CA GLY A 361 -21.99 -22.58 20.25
C GLY A 361 -21.84 -23.75 21.22
N GLU A 362 -21.83 -25.00 20.72
CA GLU A 362 -21.61 -26.17 21.58
C GLU A 362 -20.24 -26.13 22.26
N ALA A 363 -19.18 -25.86 21.50
CA ALA A 363 -17.82 -25.75 22.02
C ALA A 363 -17.69 -24.60 23.05
N VAL A 364 -18.34 -23.46 22.79
CA VAL A 364 -18.38 -22.30 23.70
C VAL A 364 -19.11 -22.62 25.00
N ARG A 365 -20.21 -23.38 24.95
CA ARG A 365 -20.90 -23.82 26.18
C ARG A 365 -20.06 -24.82 26.98
N GLN A 366 -19.36 -25.74 26.31
CA GLN A 366 -18.51 -26.74 26.97
C GLN A 366 -17.28 -26.13 27.66
N ARG A 367 -16.69 -25.06 27.10
CA ARG A 367 -15.51 -24.40 27.71
C ARG A 367 -15.82 -23.56 28.96
N GLY A 368 -17.10 -23.24 29.21
CA GLY A 368 -17.54 -22.62 30.47
C GLY A 368 -17.37 -21.10 30.61
N PHE A 369 -17.03 -20.37 29.54
CA PHE A 369 -16.99 -18.90 29.52
C PHE A 369 -17.44 -18.35 28.15
N PRO A 370 -18.06 -17.16 28.10
CA PRO A 370 -18.74 -16.69 26.90
C PRO A 370 -17.79 -16.33 25.75
N LEU A 371 -18.30 -16.34 24.52
CA LEU A 371 -17.62 -15.83 23.32
C LEU A 371 -18.05 -14.38 23.07
N PRO A 372 -17.14 -13.39 23.19
CA PRO A 372 -17.46 -12.03 22.81
C PRO A 372 -17.56 -11.89 21.28
N ILE A 373 -18.59 -11.16 20.83
CA ILE A 373 -18.85 -10.84 19.42
C ILE A 373 -19.12 -9.34 19.26
N GLY A 374 -18.85 -8.82 18.07
CA GLY A 374 -19.13 -7.42 17.74
C GLY A 374 -18.98 -7.12 16.26
N SER A 375 -19.24 -5.88 15.88
CA SER A 375 -19.06 -5.41 14.51
C SER A 375 -18.62 -3.95 14.54
N VAL A 376 -17.57 -3.62 13.80
CA VAL A 376 -17.08 -2.24 13.71
C VAL A 376 -18.02 -1.32 12.94
N LYS A 377 -19.01 -1.88 12.23
CA LYS A 377 -20.01 -1.11 11.51
C LYS A 377 -20.80 -0.21 12.45
N SER A 378 -20.96 -0.57 13.73
CA SER A 378 -21.62 0.27 14.74
C SER A 378 -20.93 1.61 15.00
N ARG A 379 -19.63 1.70 14.66
CA ARG A 379 -18.81 2.90 14.88
C ARG A 379 -18.40 3.61 13.59
N LEU A 380 -18.26 2.90 12.47
CA LEU A 380 -17.75 3.47 11.21
C LEU A 380 -18.79 3.57 10.09
N GLY A 381 -19.92 2.87 10.18
CA GLY A 381 -20.72 2.58 8.99
C GLY A 381 -20.38 1.25 8.35
N HIS A 382 -21.28 0.81 7.48
CA HIS A 382 -21.07 -0.28 6.57
C HIS A 382 -20.27 0.23 5.37
N LEU A 383 -18.99 -0.13 5.34
CA LEU A 383 -18.03 0.24 4.30
C LEU A 383 -18.18 -0.56 3.00
N GLU A 384 -19.36 -1.16 2.76
CA GLU A 384 -19.69 -1.98 1.58
C GLU A 384 -18.51 -2.90 1.17
N ALA A 385 -17.91 -2.71 0.00
CA ALA A 385 -16.78 -3.51 -0.50
C ALA A 385 -15.55 -3.53 0.43
N ALA A 386 -15.31 -2.44 1.16
CA ALA A 386 -14.21 -2.26 2.12
C ALA A 386 -14.55 -2.74 3.55
N SER A 387 -15.73 -3.30 3.79
CA SER A 387 -16.13 -3.75 5.13
C SER A 387 -15.24 -4.87 5.67
N GLY A 388 -14.88 -5.83 4.82
CA GLY A 388 -14.01 -6.93 5.20
C GLY A 388 -12.62 -6.46 5.58
N ILE A 389 -12.01 -5.55 4.81
CA ILE A 389 -10.66 -5.06 5.09
C ILE A 389 -10.59 -4.23 6.39
N ALA A 390 -11.60 -3.40 6.68
CA ALA A 390 -11.66 -2.66 7.94
C ALA A 390 -11.79 -3.60 9.15
N ALA A 391 -12.65 -4.62 9.04
CA ALA A 391 -12.84 -5.66 10.05
C ALA A 391 -11.58 -6.51 10.29
N LEU A 392 -10.84 -6.84 9.23
CA LEU A 392 -9.56 -7.54 9.31
C LEU A 392 -8.52 -6.69 10.04
N ILE A 393 -8.36 -5.41 9.67
CA ILE A 393 -7.39 -4.52 10.31
C ILE A 393 -7.70 -4.33 11.80
N LYS A 394 -8.97 -4.10 12.17
CA LYS A 394 -9.41 -4.08 13.57
C LYS A 394 -8.99 -5.37 14.30
N THR A 395 -9.24 -6.52 13.68
CA THR A 395 -8.93 -7.82 14.26
C THR A 395 -7.42 -8.01 14.45
N VAL A 396 -6.60 -7.61 13.47
CA VAL A 396 -5.13 -7.61 13.59
C VAL A 396 -4.69 -6.74 14.76
N LEU A 397 -5.23 -5.54 14.92
CA LEU A 397 -4.93 -4.65 16.04
C LEU A 397 -5.30 -5.27 17.39
N MET A 398 -6.50 -5.85 17.51
CA MET A 398 -6.94 -6.54 18.72
C MET A 398 -6.01 -7.70 19.10
N LEU A 399 -5.57 -8.49 18.12
CA LEU A 399 -4.65 -9.61 18.34
C LEU A 399 -3.26 -9.14 18.81
N ARG A 400 -2.76 -8.03 18.26
CA ARG A 400 -1.47 -7.42 18.64
C ARG A 400 -1.50 -6.82 20.05
N HIS A 401 -2.59 -6.14 20.40
CA HIS A 401 -2.72 -5.51 21.71
C HIS A 401 -3.23 -6.47 22.79
N GLY A 402 -3.77 -7.65 22.42
CA GLY A 402 -4.32 -8.60 23.37
C GLY A 402 -5.54 -8.05 24.11
N GLU A 403 -6.31 -7.17 23.48
CA GLU A 403 -7.44 -6.45 24.07
C GLU A 403 -8.65 -6.47 23.12
N ILE A 404 -9.84 -6.59 23.69
CA ILE A 404 -11.14 -6.58 23.01
C ILE A 404 -11.85 -5.27 23.36
N PRO A 405 -11.96 -4.32 22.41
CA PRO A 405 -12.69 -3.09 22.64
C PRO A 405 -14.20 -3.31 22.80
N ALA A 406 -14.88 -2.33 23.41
CA ALA A 406 -16.33 -2.32 23.51
C ALA A 406 -16.99 -2.39 22.13
N ALA A 407 -17.93 -3.33 21.96
CA ALA A 407 -18.69 -3.53 20.73
C ALA A 407 -19.98 -2.69 20.68
N ALA A 408 -20.52 -2.31 21.84
CA ALA A 408 -21.63 -1.40 22.01
C ALA A 408 -21.36 -0.47 23.21
N GLY A 409 -21.85 0.77 23.19
CA GLY A 409 -21.77 1.69 24.32
C GLY A 409 -22.77 1.34 25.43
N GLU A 410 -22.59 1.88 26.63
CA GLU A 410 -23.55 1.69 27.74
C GLU A 410 -24.93 2.29 27.40
N ASP A 411 -24.96 3.42 26.69
CA ASP A 411 -26.18 4.16 26.34
C ASP A 411 -26.91 3.66 25.07
N ASP A 412 -26.37 2.65 24.38
CA ASP A 412 -26.91 2.13 23.11
C ASP A 412 -28.23 1.33 23.29
N GLY A 413 -28.67 1.12 24.53
CA GLY A 413 -29.90 0.40 24.85
C GLY A 413 -29.75 -1.13 24.85
N PRO A 414 -30.85 -1.88 24.98
CA PRO A 414 -30.81 -3.33 25.18
C PRO A 414 -30.39 -4.10 23.93
N LEU A 415 -29.90 -5.32 24.13
CA LEU A 415 -29.58 -6.25 23.04
C LEU A 415 -30.84 -6.78 22.35
N ASN A 416 -30.67 -7.25 21.11
CA ASN A 416 -31.75 -7.74 20.27
C ASN A 416 -32.46 -8.94 20.94
N PRO A 417 -33.77 -8.85 21.23
CA PRO A 417 -34.52 -9.91 21.94
C PRO A 417 -34.80 -11.14 21.07
N HIS A 418 -34.59 -11.06 19.75
CA HIS A 418 -34.72 -12.20 18.84
C HIS A 418 -33.51 -13.12 18.86
N ILE A 419 -32.43 -12.73 19.56
CA ILE A 419 -31.26 -13.56 19.79
C ILE A 419 -31.35 -14.13 21.21
N PRO A 420 -31.31 -15.46 21.40
CA PRO A 420 -31.41 -16.07 22.72
C PRO A 420 -30.05 -16.04 23.44
N TRP A 421 -29.59 -14.84 23.82
CA TRP A 421 -28.25 -14.58 24.39
C TRP A 421 -27.87 -15.50 25.55
N GLU A 422 -28.84 -15.81 26.43
CA GLU A 422 -28.60 -16.69 27.59
C GLU A 422 -28.27 -18.14 27.20
N THR A 423 -28.70 -18.60 26.01
CA THR A 423 -28.50 -19.99 25.57
C THR A 423 -27.35 -20.15 24.57
N THR A 424 -27.00 -19.10 23.82
CA THR A 424 -25.89 -19.16 22.84
C THR A 424 -24.53 -19.24 23.52
N GLY A 425 -24.38 -18.67 24.71
CA GLY A 425 -23.08 -18.49 25.36
C GLY A 425 -22.26 -17.36 24.72
N PHE A 426 -22.90 -16.47 23.95
CA PHE A 426 -22.25 -15.32 23.32
C PHE A 426 -22.55 -14.03 24.09
N THR A 427 -21.67 -13.05 23.99
CA THR A 427 -21.83 -11.75 24.64
C THR A 427 -21.40 -10.61 23.72
N VAL A 428 -21.98 -9.42 23.91
CA VAL A 428 -21.58 -8.19 23.21
C VAL A 428 -20.90 -7.28 24.24
N PRO A 429 -19.57 -7.12 24.19
CA PRO A 429 -18.84 -6.31 25.18
C PRO A 429 -19.32 -4.86 25.20
N ARG A 430 -19.60 -4.35 26.41
CA ARG A 430 -19.98 -2.94 26.66
C ARG A 430 -18.81 -2.06 27.12
N ALA A 431 -17.72 -2.70 27.53
CA ALA A 431 -16.49 -2.06 27.95
C ALA A 431 -15.29 -2.79 27.34
N ASN A 432 -14.15 -2.10 27.25
CA ASN A 432 -12.90 -2.73 26.83
C ASN A 432 -12.49 -3.79 27.86
N GLN A 433 -12.01 -4.93 27.38
CA GLN A 433 -11.61 -6.06 28.23
C GLN A 433 -10.36 -6.74 27.67
N PRO A 434 -9.50 -7.33 28.51
CA PRO A 434 -8.38 -8.14 28.03
C PRO A 434 -8.88 -9.34 27.23
N TRP A 435 -8.01 -9.86 26.35
CA TRP A 435 -8.28 -11.14 25.69
C TRP A 435 -8.43 -12.26 26.73
N PRO A 436 -9.38 -13.21 26.59
CA PRO A 436 -9.56 -14.29 27.56
C PRO A 436 -8.29 -15.11 27.81
N GLU A 437 -7.76 -15.05 29.03
CA GLU A 437 -6.51 -15.72 29.45
C GLU A 437 -6.62 -17.25 29.48
N GLN A 438 -7.85 -17.78 29.55
CA GLN A 438 -8.11 -19.21 29.55
C GLN A 438 -7.88 -19.87 28.19
N LEU A 439 -7.81 -19.07 27.11
CA LEU A 439 -7.54 -19.57 25.77
C LEU A 439 -6.04 -19.76 25.57
N PRO A 440 -5.61 -20.89 25.00
CA PRO A 440 -4.19 -21.15 24.76
C PRO A 440 -3.59 -20.21 23.71
N ARG A 441 -4.45 -19.62 22.87
CA ARG A 441 -4.09 -18.80 21.72
C ARG A 441 -5.13 -17.71 21.51
N ARG A 442 -4.71 -16.57 20.97
CA ARG A 442 -5.62 -15.50 20.57
C ARG A 442 -6.05 -15.75 19.13
N ILE A 443 -7.26 -16.29 18.93
CA ILE A 443 -7.84 -16.57 17.61
C ILE A 443 -9.16 -15.81 17.43
N ALA A 444 -9.31 -15.14 16.29
CA ALA A 444 -10.52 -14.42 15.91
C ALA A 444 -11.08 -14.92 14.57
N GLY A 445 -12.40 -14.98 14.48
CA GLY A 445 -13.12 -15.11 13.20
C GLY A 445 -13.59 -13.76 12.67
N VAL A 446 -13.60 -13.60 11.35
CA VAL A 446 -14.14 -12.41 10.66
C VAL A 446 -15.16 -12.86 9.62
N ASN A 447 -16.38 -12.33 9.69
CA ASN A 447 -17.46 -12.60 8.75
C ASN A 447 -17.64 -11.43 7.77
N SER A 448 -17.91 -11.74 6.50
CA SER A 448 -18.50 -10.77 5.58
C SER A 448 -19.46 -11.44 4.60
N PHE A 449 -20.70 -10.94 4.54
CA PHE A 449 -21.76 -11.52 3.74
C PHE A 449 -22.26 -10.49 2.72
N GLY A 450 -22.18 -10.84 1.43
CA GLY A 450 -22.59 -10.00 0.32
C GLY A 450 -24.09 -10.06 0.11
N MET A 451 -24.72 -8.92 -0.20
CA MET A 451 -26.17 -8.89 -0.48
C MET A 451 -26.59 -9.68 -1.71
N SER A 452 -25.64 -10.10 -2.56
CA SER A 452 -25.89 -11.03 -3.67
C SER A 452 -25.97 -12.49 -3.23
N GLY A 453 -25.61 -12.79 -1.97
CA GLY A 453 -25.58 -14.13 -1.38
C GLY A 453 -24.19 -14.72 -1.21
N THR A 454 -23.11 -14.04 -1.62
CA THR A 454 -21.73 -14.54 -1.44
C THR A 454 -21.25 -14.35 0.00
N ASN A 455 -20.96 -15.44 0.71
CA ASN A 455 -20.47 -15.40 2.08
C ASN A 455 -18.97 -15.66 2.14
N ALA A 456 -18.26 -14.99 3.04
CA ALA A 456 -16.85 -15.22 3.32
C ALA A 456 -16.59 -15.28 4.83
N HIS A 457 -15.70 -16.18 5.25
CA HIS A 457 -15.21 -16.30 6.63
C HIS A 457 -13.68 -16.42 6.63
N ALA A 458 -13.02 -15.77 7.59
CA ALA A 458 -11.57 -15.85 7.79
C ALA A 458 -11.23 -16.05 9.27
N LEU A 459 -10.15 -16.80 9.54
CA LEU A 459 -9.61 -17.02 10.88
C LEU A 459 -8.20 -16.46 10.99
N LEU A 460 -8.00 -15.57 11.96
CA LEU A 460 -6.73 -14.94 12.28
C LEU A 460 -6.27 -15.34 13.67
N GLU A 461 -4.96 -15.43 13.85
CA GLU A 461 -4.30 -15.79 15.09
C GLU A 461 -3.21 -14.76 15.43
N ALA A 462 -3.04 -14.45 16.71
CA ALA A 462 -1.91 -13.63 17.15
C ALA A 462 -0.59 -14.35 16.86
N TYR A 463 0.36 -13.62 16.31
CA TYR A 463 1.71 -14.16 16.13
C TYR A 463 2.47 -14.09 17.46
N GLU A 464 2.92 -15.24 17.94
CA GLU A 464 3.85 -15.35 19.05
C GLU A 464 5.15 -15.95 18.51
N PRO A 465 6.28 -15.21 18.52
CA PRO A 465 7.54 -15.73 18.04
C PRO A 465 7.88 -17.01 18.80
N ALA A 466 8.17 -18.10 18.09
CA ALA A 466 8.64 -19.32 18.74
C ALA A 466 9.85 -18.97 19.61
N ALA A 467 9.75 -19.23 20.92
CA ALA A 467 10.88 -19.10 21.83
C ALA A 467 11.97 -20.05 21.34
N ARG A 468 12.95 -19.53 20.58
CA ARG A 468 14.14 -20.27 20.20
C ARG A 468 14.75 -20.76 21.51
N GLY A 469 14.81 -22.07 21.70
CA GLY A 469 14.97 -22.69 23.02
C GLY A 469 16.08 -22.06 23.86
N GLY A 470 15.73 -21.62 25.07
CA GLY A 470 16.68 -21.44 26.16
C GLY A 470 17.29 -20.06 26.37
N GLN A 471 16.75 -18.98 25.80
CA GLN A 471 17.01 -17.60 26.24
C GLN A 471 15.78 -16.73 25.93
N PRO A 472 15.38 -15.79 26.80
CA PRO A 472 14.45 -14.74 26.39
C PRO A 472 15.04 -14.06 25.15
N ALA A 473 14.20 -13.65 24.21
CA ALA A 473 14.60 -12.83 23.06
C ALA A 473 14.96 -11.39 23.51
N SER A 474 15.80 -11.26 24.54
CA SER A 474 16.71 -10.12 24.67
C SER A 474 17.79 -10.33 23.62
N GLY A 475 17.68 -9.60 22.51
CA GLY A 475 18.71 -9.36 21.51
C GLY A 475 19.80 -10.42 21.32
N GLU A 476 19.72 -11.16 20.22
CA GLU A 476 20.91 -11.26 19.34
C GLU A 476 21.07 -9.97 18.53
N ASP A 477 20.74 -8.83 19.14
CA ASP A 477 21.21 -7.52 18.76
C ASP A 477 22.72 -7.55 19.06
N ILE A 478 23.53 -7.53 18.01
CA ILE A 478 24.94 -7.12 18.13
C ILE A 478 24.94 -5.87 19.02
N GLU A 479 25.64 -5.93 20.16
CA GLU A 479 25.70 -4.90 21.22
C GLU A 479 25.20 -3.52 20.74
N ASP A 480 24.00 -3.16 21.17
CA ASP A 480 23.45 -1.82 20.99
C ASP A 480 24.37 -0.85 21.76
N GLY A 481 25.10 -0.01 21.02
CA GLY A 481 26.18 0.84 21.58
C GLY A 481 27.28 1.24 20.60
N GLY A 482 27.33 0.62 19.40
CA GLY A 482 28.14 1.10 18.28
C GLY A 482 27.41 2.16 17.43
N PRO A 483 28.13 2.94 16.61
CA PRO A 483 27.50 3.84 15.64
C PRO A 483 26.68 3.06 14.60
N ASP A 484 25.55 3.62 14.17
CA ASP A 484 24.73 3.12 13.05
C ASP A 484 24.46 4.25 12.03
N LEU A 485 24.00 3.88 10.84
CA LEU A 485 23.74 4.77 9.71
C LEU A 485 22.25 4.87 9.42
N LEU A 486 21.65 6.03 9.66
CA LEU A 486 20.26 6.27 9.30
C LEU A 486 20.20 6.93 7.93
N THR A 487 19.33 6.43 7.05
CA THR A 487 19.10 6.98 5.70
C THR A 487 17.65 7.43 5.54
N VAL A 488 17.44 8.58 4.91
CA VAL A 488 16.12 9.10 4.55
C VAL A 488 16.18 9.59 3.11
N SER A 489 15.10 9.38 2.35
CA SER A 489 15.00 9.97 1.01
C SER A 489 13.58 10.34 0.66
N ALA A 490 13.42 11.35 -0.18
CA ALA A 490 12.14 11.77 -0.73
C ALA A 490 12.26 12.27 -2.17
N LYS A 491 11.13 12.47 -2.86
CA LYS A 491 11.15 13.03 -4.23
C LYS A 491 11.49 14.52 -4.24
N ASP A 492 11.17 15.24 -3.18
CA ASP A 492 11.41 16.67 -3.05
C ASP A 492 11.94 17.04 -1.64
N PRO A 493 12.57 18.22 -1.49
CA PRO A 493 13.15 18.64 -0.22
C PRO A 493 12.13 18.85 0.92
N ALA A 494 10.89 19.27 0.61
CA ALA A 494 9.87 19.49 1.63
C ALA A 494 9.39 18.16 2.23
N ALA A 495 9.15 17.16 1.38
CA ALA A 495 8.84 15.79 1.81
C ALA A 495 10.00 15.19 2.63
N LEU A 496 11.25 15.44 2.25
CA LEU A 496 12.43 14.99 3.00
C LEU A 496 12.44 15.61 4.42
N ALA A 497 12.22 16.91 4.54
CA ALA A 497 12.20 17.61 5.82
C ALA A 497 11.08 17.09 6.74
N ILE A 498 9.88 16.88 6.21
CA ILE A 498 8.75 16.30 6.98
C ILE A 498 9.09 14.89 7.46
N LEU A 499 9.63 14.05 6.58
CA LEU A 499 9.96 12.67 6.91
C LEU A 499 11.10 12.59 7.95
N ALA A 500 12.14 13.40 7.80
CA ALA A 500 13.24 13.52 8.75
C ALA A 500 12.75 13.96 10.14
N GLY A 501 11.90 14.99 10.22
CA GLY A 501 11.30 15.42 11.48
C GLY A 501 10.43 14.34 12.15
N ARG A 502 9.60 13.64 11.36
CA ARG A 502 8.80 12.50 11.88
C ARG A 502 9.68 11.37 12.41
N LEU A 503 10.83 11.12 11.77
CA LEU A 503 11.79 10.10 12.20
C LEU A 503 12.55 10.53 13.47
N ALA A 504 12.94 11.79 13.59
CA ALA A 504 13.53 12.34 14.81
C ALA A 504 12.56 12.20 16.00
N ASP A 505 11.28 12.51 15.79
CA ASP A 505 10.23 12.29 16.79
C ASP A 505 10.07 10.81 17.16
N ARG A 506 10.09 9.90 16.18
CA ARG A 506 10.00 8.45 16.41
C ARG A 506 11.21 7.89 17.17
N LEU A 507 12.40 8.44 16.96
CA LEU A 507 13.61 8.09 17.71
C LEU A 507 13.52 8.56 19.16
N ARG A 508 13.00 9.77 19.41
CA ARG A 508 12.84 10.36 20.75
C ARG A 508 11.79 9.65 21.60
N LYS A 509 10.66 9.27 20.98
CA LYS A 509 9.52 8.62 21.68
C LYS A 509 9.65 7.10 21.76
N GLY A 510 10.53 6.52 20.94
CA GLY A 510 10.69 5.08 20.76
C GLY A 510 11.45 4.39 21.87
N ASP A 511 11.42 3.06 21.84
CA ASP A 511 12.32 2.20 22.61
C ASP A 511 13.75 2.32 22.05
N PRO A 512 14.75 2.80 22.84
CA PRO A 512 16.13 2.89 22.40
C PRO A 512 16.70 1.56 21.89
N GLY A 513 16.24 0.41 22.43
CA GLY A 513 16.66 -0.93 22.00
C GLY A 513 16.25 -1.29 20.57
N GLN A 514 15.42 -0.47 19.92
CA GLN A 514 14.98 -0.67 18.54
C GLN A 514 15.77 0.17 17.53
N THR A 515 16.71 1.02 17.98
CA THR A 515 17.41 2.00 17.13
C THR A 515 18.13 1.34 15.96
N ALA A 516 18.85 0.23 16.21
CA ALA A 516 19.54 -0.52 15.16
C ALA A 516 18.55 -1.12 14.13
N SER A 517 17.44 -1.69 14.59
CA SER A 517 16.39 -2.25 13.72
C SER A 517 15.69 -1.17 12.90
N LEU A 518 15.49 0.02 13.48
CA LEU A 518 14.95 1.19 12.79
C LEU A 518 15.88 1.61 11.66
N CYS A 519 17.18 1.80 11.95
CA CYS A 519 18.16 2.20 10.94
C CYS A 519 18.27 1.12 9.84
N HIS A 520 18.26 -0.16 10.21
CA HIS A 520 18.25 -1.27 9.25
C HIS A 520 17.02 -1.25 8.34
N THR A 521 15.83 -0.99 8.91
CA THR A 521 14.57 -0.90 8.15
C THR A 521 14.59 0.26 7.16
N LEU A 522 15.11 1.42 7.55
CA LEU A 522 15.20 2.58 6.66
C LEU A 522 16.16 2.35 5.49
N ARG A 523 17.25 1.62 5.71
CA ARG A 523 18.23 1.31 4.68
C ARG A 523 17.77 0.25 3.68
N CYS A 524 17.07 -0.78 4.16
CA CYS A 524 16.77 -1.98 3.36
C CYS A 524 15.29 -2.10 2.98
N GLY A 525 14.39 -1.47 3.75
CA GLY A 525 12.94 -1.57 3.63
C GLY A 525 12.27 -0.34 3.03
N ARG A 526 13.04 0.60 2.46
CA ARG A 526 12.53 1.81 1.81
C ARG A 526 13.08 1.94 0.39
N ALA A 527 12.28 2.53 -0.49
CA ALA A 527 12.76 2.95 -1.80
C ALA A 527 13.68 4.17 -1.64
N ALA A 528 14.79 4.20 -2.40
CA ALA A 528 15.67 5.34 -2.42
C ALA A 528 15.20 6.35 -3.48
N HIS A 529 14.78 7.53 -3.04
CA HIS A 529 14.35 8.63 -3.90
C HIS A 529 15.51 9.59 -4.24
N PRO A 530 15.32 10.56 -5.16
CA PRO A 530 16.41 11.44 -5.61
C PRO A 530 16.97 12.38 -4.54
N VAL A 531 16.16 12.89 -3.61
CA VAL A 531 16.65 13.76 -2.53
C VAL A 531 16.98 12.87 -1.34
N ARG A 532 18.27 12.78 -0.98
CA ARG A 532 18.78 11.79 -0.03
C ARG A 532 19.53 12.46 1.11
N LEU A 533 19.28 11.98 2.32
CA LEU A 533 19.95 12.38 3.55
C LEU A 533 20.45 11.13 4.28
N ALA A 534 21.62 11.22 4.88
CA ALA A 534 22.14 10.19 5.76
C ALA A 534 22.81 10.83 6.98
N VAL A 535 22.60 10.24 8.15
CA VAL A 535 23.22 10.67 9.41
C VAL A 535 23.77 9.46 10.15
N THR A 536 24.84 9.67 10.92
CA THR A 536 25.47 8.64 11.75
C THR A 536 25.40 9.01 13.21
N GLY A 537 25.09 8.05 14.07
CA GLY A 537 25.03 8.27 15.51
C GLY A 537 25.10 6.96 16.28
N SER A 538 25.49 7.03 17.55
CA SER A 538 25.62 5.87 18.45
C SER A 538 24.46 5.75 19.44
N SER A 539 23.45 6.61 19.31
CA SER A 539 22.22 6.56 20.11
C SER A 539 21.04 7.17 19.36
N ALA A 540 19.82 6.83 19.78
CA ALA A 540 18.61 7.44 19.24
C ALA A 540 18.60 8.97 19.37
N ALA A 541 19.11 9.50 20.48
CA ALA A 541 19.21 10.95 20.72
C ALA A 541 20.19 11.62 19.75
N GLU A 542 21.41 11.07 19.61
CA GLU A 542 22.40 11.61 18.66
C GLU A 542 21.87 11.57 17.22
N LEU A 543 21.22 10.48 16.81
CA LEU A 543 20.61 10.38 15.48
C LEU A 543 19.47 11.39 15.25
N ALA A 544 18.65 11.64 16.28
CA ALA A 544 17.57 12.62 16.19
C ALA A 544 18.10 14.06 16.10
N ASP A 545 19.15 14.39 16.86
CA ASP A 545 19.77 15.72 16.83
C ASP A 545 20.50 15.97 15.50
N GLU A 546 21.19 14.96 14.96
CA GLU A 546 21.81 15.03 13.62
C GLU A 546 20.78 15.17 12.50
N LEU A 547 19.60 14.52 12.63
CA LEU A 547 18.49 14.72 11.68
C LEU A 547 17.97 16.16 11.72
N ASP A 548 17.73 16.71 12.91
CA ASP A 548 17.23 18.08 13.05
C ASP A 548 18.25 19.10 12.51
N ALA A 549 19.54 18.93 12.83
CA ALA A 549 20.61 19.78 12.29
C ALA A 549 20.69 19.70 10.75
N ALA A 550 20.51 18.51 10.18
CA ALA A 550 20.48 18.34 8.73
C ALA A 550 19.26 19.02 8.08
N VAL A 551 18.09 19.00 8.73
CA VAL A 551 16.87 19.68 8.25
C VAL A 551 16.97 21.20 8.34
N GLU A 552 17.57 21.73 9.42
CA GLU A 552 17.87 23.16 9.54
C GLU A 552 18.80 23.62 8.39
N GLY A 553 19.84 22.85 8.09
CA GLY A 553 20.75 23.13 6.98
C GLY A 553 20.08 23.13 5.60
N LEU A 554 18.99 22.38 5.39
CA LEU A 554 18.18 22.41 4.16
C LEU A 554 17.32 23.68 4.05
N SER A 555 16.98 24.30 5.18
CA SER A 555 16.09 25.48 5.25
C SER A 555 16.83 26.79 4.97
N ASP A 556 18.15 26.83 5.22
CA ASP A 556 19.03 28.00 5.02
C ASP A 556 19.42 28.28 3.55
N GLY A 557 18.68 27.70 2.59
CA GLY A 557 18.89 27.95 1.15
C GLY A 557 20.06 27.20 0.53
N ALA A 558 20.67 26.25 1.24
CA ALA A 558 21.56 25.28 0.62
C ALA A 558 20.72 24.36 -0.28
N PRO A 559 21.09 24.16 -1.57
CA PRO A 559 20.39 23.22 -2.42
C PRO A 559 20.47 21.82 -1.79
N ALA A 560 19.31 21.22 -1.51
CA ALA A 560 19.26 19.81 -1.13
C ALA A 560 19.98 19.01 -2.23
N PRO A 561 20.97 18.17 -1.90
CA PRO A 561 21.66 17.38 -2.91
C PRO A 561 20.65 16.46 -3.60
N ARG A 562 20.22 16.84 -4.80
CA ARG A 562 19.39 16.01 -5.66
C ARG A 562 20.34 15.07 -6.38
N ALA A 563 20.28 13.79 -6.06
CA ALA A 563 21.09 12.77 -6.71
C ALA A 563 20.74 12.71 -8.21
N ASP A 564 21.67 13.15 -9.06
CA ASP A 564 21.62 12.89 -10.49
C ASP A 564 21.96 11.40 -10.72
N ARG A 565 20.98 10.64 -11.22
CA ARG A 565 21.12 9.19 -11.46
C ARG A 565 22.13 8.90 -12.57
N THR A 566 22.39 9.84 -13.48
CA THR A 566 23.37 9.69 -14.56
C THR A 566 24.81 9.98 -14.09
N ALA A 567 24.97 10.76 -13.03
CA ALA A 567 26.25 11.07 -12.39
C ALA A 567 26.52 10.28 -11.10
N ALA A 568 25.65 9.30 -10.77
CA ALA A 568 25.76 8.52 -9.54
C ALA A 568 27.10 7.77 -9.45
N PRO A 569 27.84 7.87 -8.33
CA PRO A 569 29.16 7.25 -8.20
C PRO A 569 29.02 5.72 -8.13
N ARG A 570 29.44 5.04 -9.22
CA ARG A 570 29.52 3.56 -9.29
C ARG A 570 30.93 3.03 -9.09
N GLU A 571 31.93 3.87 -9.35
CA GLU A 571 33.34 3.58 -9.16
C GLU A 571 33.92 4.53 -8.13
N VAL A 572 34.60 3.97 -7.14
CA VAL A 572 35.24 4.72 -6.06
C VAL A 572 36.69 4.29 -5.94
N THR A 573 37.58 5.25 -5.71
CA THR A 573 39.02 4.98 -5.51
C THR A 573 39.33 4.91 -4.03
N LEU A 574 39.80 3.75 -3.57
CA LEU A 574 40.36 3.58 -2.23
C LEU A 574 41.82 4.02 -2.23
N LEU A 575 42.15 4.99 -1.39
CA LEU A 575 43.51 5.42 -1.10
C LEU A 575 43.90 4.86 0.27
N PRO A 576 44.82 3.88 0.35
CA PRO A 576 45.07 3.16 1.60
C PRO A 576 45.87 3.94 2.66
N GLY A 577 46.33 5.16 2.36
CA GLY A 577 47.15 5.97 3.27
C GLY A 577 48.59 5.42 3.43
N ALA A 578 49.42 6.16 4.15
CA ALA A 578 50.86 5.84 4.31
C ALA A 578 51.17 4.91 5.50
N ASP A 579 50.32 4.86 6.53
CA ASP A 579 50.52 4.07 7.74
C ASP A 579 49.82 2.69 7.65
N ALA A 580 50.60 1.66 7.30
CA ALA A 580 50.09 0.30 7.18
C ALA A 580 49.63 -0.31 8.53
N GLY A 581 50.20 0.12 9.65
CA GLY A 581 49.85 -0.37 10.99
C GLY A 581 48.50 0.17 11.45
N ALA A 582 48.28 1.47 11.28
CA ALA A 582 47.00 2.11 11.55
C ALA A 582 45.87 1.54 10.68
N LEU A 583 46.14 1.34 9.38
CA LEU A 583 45.19 0.70 8.46
C LEU A 583 44.85 -0.72 8.90
N SER A 584 45.85 -1.54 9.27
CA SER A 584 45.62 -2.90 9.74
C SER A 584 44.77 -2.94 11.01
N ALA A 585 44.99 -2.01 11.95
CA ALA A 585 44.21 -1.94 13.18
C ALA A 585 42.75 -1.53 12.91
N ALA A 586 42.53 -0.55 12.03
CA ALA A 586 41.20 -0.12 11.61
C ALA A 586 40.44 -1.23 10.88
N VAL A 587 41.09 -1.93 9.95
CA VAL A 587 40.51 -3.11 9.27
C VAL A 587 40.15 -4.19 10.28
N GLY A 588 40.97 -4.42 11.31
CA GLY A 588 40.63 -5.36 12.39
C GLY A 588 39.36 -4.99 13.17
N VAL A 589 39.07 -3.69 13.36
CA VAL A 589 37.80 -3.22 13.94
C VAL A 589 36.64 -3.48 12.98
N LEU A 590 36.80 -3.14 11.70
CA LEU A 590 35.77 -3.30 10.68
C LEU A 590 35.43 -4.77 10.42
N VAL A 591 36.40 -5.67 10.37
CA VAL A 591 36.16 -7.12 10.19
C VAL A 591 35.41 -7.71 11.38
N ARG A 592 35.65 -7.21 12.60
CA ARG A 592 34.86 -7.60 13.78
C ARG A 592 33.42 -7.08 13.73
N ALA A 593 33.23 -5.85 13.25
CA ALA A 593 31.89 -5.26 13.09
C ALA A 593 31.10 -5.90 11.93
N PHE A 594 31.79 -6.36 10.88
CA PHE A 594 31.20 -6.91 9.66
C PHE A 594 31.79 -8.31 9.31
N PRO A 595 31.52 -9.35 10.11
CA PRO A 595 32.07 -10.69 9.88
C PRO A 595 31.68 -11.28 8.50
N GLY A 596 32.56 -12.08 7.92
CA GLY A 596 32.43 -12.70 6.60
C GLY A 596 33.80 -13.13 6.04
N PRO A 597 33.86 -13.81 4.87
CA PRO A 597 35.13 -14.24 4.28
C PRO A 597 35.89 -13.03 3.74
N ALA A 598 36.62 -12.34 4.61
CA ALA A 598 37.71 -11.48 4.21
C ALA A 598 38.87 -12.41 3.84
N ASP A 599 38.94 -12.83 2.59
CA ASP A 599 40.01 -13.71 2.11
C ASP A 599 41.38 -13.08 2.39
N GLY A 600 42.29 -13.91 2.90
CA GLY A 600 43.62 -13.51 3.37
C GLY A 600 44.40 -12.70 2.32
N GLY A 601 44.50 -11.40 2.56
CA GLY A 601 45.21 -10.44 1.72
C GLY A 601 45.67 -9.21 2.51
N SER A 602 46.29 -8.24 1.83
CA SER A 602 46.74 -6.97 2.47
C SER A 602 45.57 -6.21 3.14
N PRO A 603 45.80 -5.38 4.17
CA PRO A 603 44.75 -4.58 4.80
C PRO A 603 43.95 -3.73 3.80
N ALA A 604 44.61 -3.17 2.79
CA ALA A 604 43.95 -2.44 1.71
C ALA A 604 43.03 -3.33 0.86
N GLY A 605 43.44 -4.57 0.57
CA GLY A 605 42.62 -5.55 -0.13
C GLY A 605 41.41 -6.00 0.69
N GLN A 606 41.56 -6.20 1.99
CA GLN A 606 40.46 -6.53 2.89
C GLN A 606 39.43 -5.39 2.97
N LEU A 607 39.90 -4.14 3.08
CA LEU A 607 39.02 -2.97 3.07
C LEU A 607 38.31 -2.79 1.73
N ALA A 608 39.00 -3.01 0.60
CA ALA A 608 38.39 -2.98 -0.72
C ALA A 608 37.33 -4.10 -0.89
N ALA A 609 37.61 -5.30 -0.40
CA ALA A 609 36.66 -6.41 -0.42
C ALA A 609 35.41 -6.09 0.43
N LEU A 610 35.60 -5.50 1.62
CA LEU A 610 34.50 -5.03 2.45
C LEU A 610 33.65 -3.98 1.73
N LEU A 611 34.27 -2.95 1.15
CA LEU A 611 33.56 -1.91 0.39
C LEU A 611 32.82 -2.48 -0.82
N GLY A 612 33.40 -3.47 -1.49
CA GLY A 612 32.77 -4.19 -2.60
C GLY A 612 31.49 -4.93 -2.21
N ARG A 613 31.31 -5.31 -0.93
CA ARG A 613 30.05 -5.90 -0.45
C ARG A 613 28.87 -4.94 -0.61
N PHE A 614 29.09 -3.63 -0.49
CA PHE A 614 28.06 -2.61 -0.69
C PHE A 614 27.69 -2.36 -2.16
N GLY A 615 28.23 -3.14 -3.11
CA GLY A 615 27.92 -3.02 -4.54
C GLY A 615 28.77 -1.99 -5.28
N LEU A 616 29.77 -1.42 -4.61
CA LEU A 616 30.70 -0.45 -5.18
C LEU A 616 31.81 -1.13 -5.98
N ARG A 617 32.21 -0.55 -7.13
CA ARG A 617 33.44 -0.95 -7.84
C ARG A 617 34.62 -0.18 -7.24
N ILE A 618 35.59 -0.90 -6.70
CA ILE A 618 36.71 -0.30 -5.98
C ILE A 618 37.97 -0.33 -6.84
N ALA A 619 38.50 0.86 -7.16
CA ALA A 619 39.85 1.01 -7.72
C ALA A 619 40.85 1.30 -6.58
N LEU A 620 42.03 0.66 -6.61
CA LEU A 620 43.10 0.98 -5.66
C LEU A 620 43.97 2.11 -6.22
N GLY A 621 43.96 3.27 -5.55
CA GLY A 621 44.84 4.37 -5.90
C GLY A 621 46.22 4.27 -5.24
N ARG A 622 47.14 5.13 -5.67
CA ARG A 622 48.50 5.17 -5.10
C ARG A 622 48.45 5.60 -3.63
N GLN A 623 49.35 5.06 -2.82
CA GLN A 623 49.58 5.58 -1.48
C GLN A 623 49.93 7.06 -1.58
N ASP A 624 49.28 7.84 -0.73
CA ASP A 624 49.46 9.28 -0.65
C ASP A 624 49.57 9.64 0.84
N GLY A 625 50.14 10.80 1.16
CA GLY A 625 50.30 11.23 2.55
C GLY A 625 48.96 11.26 3.30
N GLY A 626 48.92 10.70 4.52
CA GLY A 626 47.76 10.77 5.42
C GLY A 626 46.99 9.45 5.62
N PRO A 627 45.80 9.53 6.26
CA PRO A 627 44.94 8.37 6.55
C PRO A 627 44.31 7.79 5.28
N ALA A 628 43.80 6.57 5.38
CA ALA A 628 43.05 5.96 4.30
C ALA A 628 41.76 6.75 4.02
N ARG A 629 41.41 6.90 2.74
CA ARG A 629 40.27 7.71 2.28
C ARG A 629 39.63 7.13 1.04
N LEU A 630 38.35 7.43 0.86
CA LEU A 630 37.56 7.08 -0.32
C LEU A 630 37.39 8.31 -1.19
N ARG A 631 37.58 8.16 -2.50
CA ARG A 631 37.44 9.23 -3.49
C ARG A 631 36.44 8.84 -4.56
N TRP A 632 35.58 9.77 -4.97
CA TRP A 632 34.67 9.59 -6.10
C TRP A 632 34.45 10.90 -6.85
N GLN A 633 33.79 10.80 -8.00
CA GLN A 633 33.30 11.94 -8.76
C GLN A 633 31.78 11.89 -8.81
N SER A 634 31.15 13.06 -8.67
CA SER A 634 29.70 13.24 -8.81
C SER A 634 29.44 14.65 -9.32
N GLY A 635 28.53 14.82 -10.28
CA GLY A 635 28.18 16.15 -10.82
C GLY A 635 29.37 16.96 -11.37
N GLY A 636 30.45 16.30 -11.81
CA GLY A 636 31.69 16.96 -12.27
C GLY A 636 32.64 17.41 -11.14
N GLU A 637 32.23 17.27 -9.88
CA GLU A 637 33.05 17.56 -8.71
C GLU A 637 33.76 16.31 -8.18
N ARG A 638 34.89 16.52 -7.50
CA ARG A 638 35.66 15.46 -6.86
C ARG A 638 35.46 15.53 -5.36
N HIS A 639 35.03 14.41 -4.78
CA HIS A 639 34.79 14.26 -3.35
C HIS A 639 35.78 13.28 -2.74
N GLU A 640 36.19 13.53 -1.49
CA GLU A 640 37.05 12.66 -0.70
C GLU A 640 36.58 12.62 0.75
N THR A 641 36.44 11.43 1.31
CA THR A 641 36.07 11.23 2.72
C THR A 641 37.03 10.26 3.40
N PRO A 642 37.49 10.52 4.63
CA PRO A 642 38.42 9.64 5.34
C PRO A 642 37.73 8.35 5.82
N LEU A 643 38.42 7.22 5.74
CA LEU A 643 37.97 5.91 6.23
C LEU A 643 38.65 5.49 7.54
N THR A 644 39.77 6.14 7.89
CA THR A 644 40.52 5.87 9.12
C THR A 644 40.83 7.18 9.84
N GLY A 645 40.65 7.21 11.15
CA GLY A 645 40.91 8.38 11.98
C GLY A 645 42.23 8.29 12.74
N GLY A 646 42.39 9.16 13.73
CA GLY A 646 43.54 9.13 14.65
C GLY A 646 43.56 7.89 15.57
N ARG A 647 42.41 7.25 15.79
CA ARG A 647 42.29 6.00 16.55
C ARG A 647 41.60 4.91 15.72
N PRO A 648 42.01 3.63 15.84
CA PRO A 648 41.37 2.53 15.11
C PRO A 648 39.87 2.36 15.38
N GLN A 649 39.39 2.72 16.58
CA GLN A 649 37.99 2.58 16.96
C GLN A 649 37.05 3.51 16.16
N ASP A 650 37.57 4.64 15.66
CA ASP A 650 36.78 5.61 14.90
C ASP A 650 36.44 5.07 13.49
N ALA A 651 37.15 4.04 13.00
CA ALA A 651 37.00 3.49 11.67
C ALA A 651 35.57 2.99 11.36
N HIS A 652 34.85 2.46 12.36
CA HIS A 652 33.47 2.01 12.16
C HIS A 652 32.53 3.19 11.83
N ARG A 653 32.56 4.26 12.66
CA ARG A 653 31.76 5.47 12.42
C ARG A 653 32.14 6.12 11.10
N MET A 654 33.43 6.20 10.79
CA MET A 654 33.94 6.82 9.56
C MET A 654 33.53 6.05 8.30
N LEU A 655 33.54 4.70 8.34
CA LEU A 655 33.02 3.89 7.24
C LEU A 655 31.53 4.16 7.02
N LEU A 656 30.73 4.20 8.09
CA LEU A 656 29.29 4.48 7.99
C LEU A 656 29.04 5.88 7.44
N ALA A 657 29.79 6.88 7.88
CA ALA A 657 29.70 8.26 7.37
C ALA A 657 30.05 8.31 5.87
N ALA A 658 31.12 7.63 5.45
CA ALA A 658 31.52 7.54 4.04
C ALA A 658 30.43 6.87 3.17
N LEU A 659 29.78 5.82 3.67
CA LEU A 659 28.64 5.20 3.00
C LEU A 659 27.43 6.15 2.94
N GLY A 660 27.19 6.92 4.00
CA GLY A 660 26.17 7.97 4.03
C GLY A 660 26.40 9.06 2.99
N GLU A 661 27.63 9.56 2.87
CA GLU A 661 28.01 10.56 1.85
C GLU A 661 27.83 10.01 0.42
N LEU A 662 28.23 8.75 0.17
CA LEU A 662 27.99 8.10 -1.12
C LEU A 662 26.49 7.94 -1.41
N TYR A 663 25.70 7.54 -0.41
CA TYR A 663 24.25 7.43 -0.56
C TYR A 663 23.63 8.78 -0.90
N ALA A 664 24.00 9.84 -0.18
CA ALA A 664 23.54 11.21 -0.44
C ALA A 664 23.96 11.70 -1.84
N ALA A 665 25.13 11.29 -2.32
CA ALA A 665 25.60 11.55 -3.69
C ALA A 665 24.91 10.69 -4.77
N GLY A 666 23.96 9.81 -4.40
CA GLY A 666 23.18 9.01 -5.34
C GLY A 666 23.68 7.59 -5.57
N ALA A 667 24.70 7.12 -4.85
CA ALA A 667 25.16 5.73 -4.97
C ALA A 667 24.04 4.74 -4.61
N GLU A 668 23.88 3.70 -5.42
CA GLU A 668 23.00 2.58 -5.12
C GLU A 668 23.76 1.56 -4.27
N LEU A 669 23.59 1.65 -2.94
CA LEU A 669 24.32 0.84 -1.97
C LEU A 669 23.52 -0.38 -1.52
N ARG A 670 24.22 -1.51 -1.38
CA ARG A 670 23.69 -2.76 -0.81
C ARG A 670 23.86 -2.77 0.71
N PHE A 671 22.92 -2.16 1.43
CA PHE A 671 22.97 -2.04 2.89
C PHE A 671 22.64 -3.33 3.66
N ASP A 672 22.16 -4.36 2.97
CA ASP A 672 21.99 -5.71 3.51
C ASP A 672 23.32 -6.29 4.01
N ALA A 673 24.46 -5.81 3.52
CA ALA A 673 25.77 -6.21 4.04
C ALA A 673 26.08 -5.72 5.45
N LEU A 674 25.35 -4.71 5.98
CA LEU A 674 25.58 -4.13 7.31
C LEU A 674 25.03 -5.01 8.44
N ARG A 675 24.07 -5.89 8.17
CA ARG A 675 23.41 -6.73 9.18
C ARG A 675 23.09 -8.12 8.62
N PRO A 676 22.94 -9.15 9.47
CA PRO A 676 22.49 -10.46 9.00
C PRO A 676 21.11 -10.38 8.30
N PRO A 677 20.81 -11.24 7.32
CA PRO A 677 19.50 -11.24 6.64
C PRO A 677 18.30 -11.49 7.57
N ALA A 678 18.52 -12.08 8.74
CA ALA A 678 17.50 -12.32 9.76
C ALA A 678 17.34 -11.16 10.75
N ALA A 679 18.07 -10.04 10.54
CA ALA A 679 17.93 -8.85 11.36
C ALA A 679 16.48 -8.35 11.30
N ARG A 680 15.98 -7.94 12.46
CA ARG A 680 14.58 -7.55 12.60
C ARG A 680 14.31 -6.26 11.81
N LEU A 681 13.27 -6.32 10.99
CA LEU A 681 12.66 -5.16 10.34
C LEU A 681 11.48 -4.66 11.19
N LEU A 682 11.28 -3.35 11.21
CA LEU A 682 10.18 -2.68 11.90
C LEU A 682 9.10 -2.28 10.90
N GLY A 683 7.85 -2.35 11.34
CA GLY A 683 6.70 -1.92 10.52
C GLY A 683 6.07 -0.61 10.95
N ASP A 684 6.36 -0.13 12.15
CA ASP A 684 5.80 1.05 12.81
C ASP A 684 6.69 2.29 12.64
N LEU A 685 7.20 2.50 11.42
CA LEU A 685 7.97 3.69 11.08
C LEU A 685 7.10 4.68 10.28
N PRO A 686 7.35 6.00 10.40
CA PRO A 686 6.72 7.01 9.56
C PRO A 686 6.79 6.64 8.08
N THR A 687 5.67 6.84 7.38
CA THR A 687 5.55 6.61 5.94
C THR A 687 5.72 7.90 5.14
N TYR A 688 5.89 7.76 3.82
CA TYR A 688 6.09 8.87 2.90
C TYR A 688 5.02 9.98 3.06
N PRO A 689 5.41 11.26 3.21
CA PRO A 689 4.48 12.38 3.32
C PRO A 689 4.06 12.88 1.93
N PHE A 690 3.04 12.28 1.35
CA PHE A 690 2.49 12.67 0.04
C PHE A 690 2.07 14.15 -0.02
N GLN A 691 2.33 14.79 -1.15
CA GLN A 691 1.86 16.13 -1.45
C GLN A 691 0.34 16.13 -1.63
N ARG A 692 -0.35 17.12 -1.06
CA ARG A 692 -1.81 17.20 -1.14
C ARG A 692 -2.25 18.22 -2.19
N ARG A 693 -2.31 17.80 -3.45
CA ARG A 693 -2.84 18.59 -4.58
C ARG A 693 -4.26 18.16 -4.91
N ARG A 694 -5.17 19.12 -5.12
CA ARG A 694 -6.60 18.85 -5.34
C ARG A 694 -6.87 18.45 -6.79
N PHE A 695 -7.53 17.31 -6.98
CA PHE A 695 -8.02 16.76 -8.24
C PHE A 695 -9.50 16.41 -8.14
N TRP A 696 -10.32 17.06 -8.95
CA TRP A 696 -11.77 16.81 -8.98
C TRP A 696 -12.35 17.14 -10.36
N ILE A 697 -13.39 16.41 -10.77
CA ILE A 697 -14.18 16.72 -11.97
C ILE A 697 -15.11 17.90 -11.63
N ASP A 698 -15.06 18.94 -12.45
CA ASP A 698 -15.98 20.07 -12.34
C ASP A 698 -17.42 19.64 -12.67
N GLU A 699 -18.41 20.11 -11.89
CA GLU A 699 -19.81 19.76 -12.11
C GLU A 699 -20.33 20.30 -13.46
N PRO A 700 -21.01 19.48 -14.29
CA PRO A 700 -21.92 20.04 -15.27
C PRO A 700 -23.05 20.73 -14.49
N ALA A 701 -23.33 21.99 -14.82
CA ALA A 701 -24.35 22.78 -14.14
C ALA A 701 -25.72 22.07 -14.21
N MET A 702 -26.17 21.49 -13.11
CA MET A 702 -27.49 20.90 -12.97
C MET A 702 -28.55 22.00 -12.87
N GLY A 703 -29.20 22.33 -13.98
CA GLY A 703 -30.38 23.23 -13.99
C GLY A 703 -30.59 23.96 -15.32
N GLY A 704 -31.75 23.71 -15.95
CA GLY A 704 -32.07 24.15 -17.30
C GLY A 704 -32.06 25.66 -17.53
N ALA A 705 -31.48 26.03 -18.67
CA ALA A 705 -32.07 26.99 -19.58
C ALA A 705 -31.85 26.41 -20.98
N ALA A 706 -32.94 26.18 -21.72
CA ALA A 706 -32.85 26.14 -23.17
C ALA A 706 -32.19 27.46 -23.59
N ARG A 707 -30.91 27.40 -23.94
CA ARG A 707 -30.25 28.49 -24.65
C ARG A 707 -30.73 28.39 -26.09
N ASP A 708 -31.84 29.08 -26.32
CA ASP A 708 -32.23 29.50 -27.65
C ASP A 708 -31.04 30.24 -28.31
N GLY A 709 -30.73 29.85 -29.54
CA GLY A 709 -30.07 30.68 -30.54
C GLY A 709 -28.66 31.17 -30.24
N GLY A 710 -27.66 30.41 -30.69
CA GLY A 710 -26.30 30.94 -30.86
C GLY A 710 -25.24 29.87 -31.02
N ALA A 711 -25.34 29.03 -32.06
CA ALA A 711 -24.17 28.31 -32.56
C ALA A 711 -23.19 29.34 -33.15
N GLY A 712 -22.41 29.97 -32.27
CA GLY A 712 -21.15 30.60 -32.66
C GLY A 712 -20.10 29.49 -32.73
N PRO A 713 -19.33 29.36 -33.81
CA PRO A 713 -18.24 28.40 -33.87
C PRO A 713 -17.28 28.70 -32.72
N ALA A 714 -16.89 27.67 -31.98
CA ALA A 714 -15.80 27.76 -31.03
C ALA A 714 -14.53 28.17 -31.79
N THR A 715 -14.17 29.46 -31.75
CA THR A 715 -12.90 29.94 -32.27
C THR A 715 -11.81 29.61 -31.26
N ARG A 716 -11.11 28.48 -31.45
CA ARG A 716 -9.75 28.25 -30.93
C ARG A 716 -8.96 27.36 -31.90
N GLY A 717 -8.75 27.88 -33.11
CA GLY A 717 -7.60 27.51 -33.92
C GLY A 717 -6.65 28.71 -33.88
N THR A 718 -5.48 28.56 -33.27
CA THR A 718 -4.34 29.38 -33.71
C THR A 718 -4.01 28.89 -35.11
N ASP A 719 -4.14 29.74 -36.13
CA ASP A 719 -3.70 29.37 -37.49
C ASP A 719 -2.28 28.82 -37.41
N ALA A 720 -2.08 27.61 -37.94
CA ALA A 720 -0.77 26.98 -37.92
C ALA A 720 0.23 27.86 -38.70
N PRO A 721 1.41 28.17 -38.14
CA PRO A 721 2.41 28.99 -38.82
C PRO A 721 2.91 28.34 -40.11
N ASP A 722 3.53 29.13 -41.01
CA ASP A 722 4.13 28.58 -42.22
C ASP A 722 5.14 27.48 -41.84
N PRO A 723 5.04 26.25 -42.37
CA PRO A 723 5.91 25.14 -42.00
C PRO A 723 7.40 25.41 -42.23
N VAL A 724 7.77 26.43 -43.04
CA VAL A 724 9.18 26.81 -43.23
C VAL A 724 9.74 27.75 -42.15
N ASP A 725 8.90 28.27 -41.25
CA ASP A 725 9.34 29.04 -40.08
C ASP A 725 9.47 28.12 -38.87
N THR A 726 10.63 27.45 -38.77
CA THR A 726 10.91 26.44 -37.73
C THR A 726 10.70 26.98 -36.31
N ALA A 727 11.04 28.24 -36.03
CA ALA A 727 10.88 28.82 -34.69
C ALA A 727 9.39 29.06 -34.35
N ALA A 728 8.59 29.51 -35.32
CA ALA A 728 7.16 29.65 -35.14
C ALA A 728 6.46 28.28 -35.00
N VAL A 729 6.89 27.28 -35.78
CA VAL A 729 6.41 25.89 -35.66
C VAL A 729 6.72 25.32 -34.28
N GLU A 730 7.94 25.48 -33.76
CA GLU A 730 8.33 25.00 -32.43
C GLU A 730 7.45 25.59 -31.32
N ALA A 731 7.19 26.90 -31.37
CA ALA A 731 6.29 27.57 -30.43
C ALA A 731 4.82 27.08 -30.56
N PHE A 732 4.35 26.83 -31.78
CA PHE A 732 3.03 26.25 -32.03
C PHE A 732 2.93 24.83 -31.46
N LEU A 733 3.94 23.97 -31.68
CA LEU A 733 3.99 22.61 -31.15
C LEU A 733 3.96 22.60 -29.61
N LEU A 734 4.69 23.50 -28.96
CA LEU A 734 4.63 23.66 -27.51
C LEU A 734 3.22 24.03 -27.02
N GLY A 735 2.53 24.92 -27.75
CA GLY A 735 1.14 25.28 -27.46
C GLY A 735 0.17 24.12 -27.64
N GLN A 736 0.31 23.34 -28.71
CA GLN A 736 -0.49 22.13 -28.92
C GLN A 736 -0.25 21.09 -27.83
N LEU A 737 1.01 20.88 -27.42
CA LEU A 737 1.34 19.96 -26.35
C LEU A 737 0.77 20.41 -24.99
N GLN A 738 0.87 21.71 -24.67
CA GLN A 738 0.23 22.29 -23.47
C GLN A 738 -1.28 22.07 -23.46
N GLU A 739 -1.93 22.23 -24.61
CA GLU A 739 -3.37 22.04 -24.74
C GLU A 739 -3.76 20.57 -24.58
N VAL A 740 -3.03 19.64 -25.20
CA VAL A 740 -3.27 18.18 -25.04
C VAL A 740 -2.96 17.72 -23.61
N LEU A 741 -2.02 18.34 -22.91
CA LEU A 741 -1.77 18.03 -21.50
C LEU A 741 -2.77 18.71 -20.54
N HIS A 742 -3.62 19.63 -21.04
CA HIS A 742 -4.46 20.51 -20.21
C HIS A 742 -3.70 21.15 -19.04
N SER A 743 -2.47 21.58 -19.30
CA SER A 743 -1.61 22.22 -18.30
C SER A 743 -2.02 23.68 -18.10
N ASP A 744 -2.40 24.05 -16.88
CA ASP A 744 -2.66 25.44 -16.48
C ASP A 744 -1.34 26.23 -16.27
N GLU A 745 -0.22 25.53 -16.12
CA GLU A 745 1.13 26.10 -15.96
C GLU A 745 1.98 25.90 -17.24
N PRO A 746 2.93 26.81 -17.53
CA PRO A 746 3.86 26.62 -18.64
C PRO A 746 4.70 25.35 -18.44
N LEU A 747 4.79 24.51 -19.47
CA LEU A 747 5.66 23.32 -19.44
C LEU A 747 7.13 23.74 -19.26
N ASP A 748 7.84 23.06 -18.35
CA ASP A 748 9.28 23.22 -18.20
C ASP A 748 9.99 22.55 -19.39
N PRO A 749 10.66 23.32 -20.26
CA PRO A 749 11.20 22.80 -21.50
C PRO A 749 12.48 21.96 -21.29
N ALA A 750 13.00 21.90 -20.06
CA ALA A 750 14.10 21.02 -19.66
C ALA A 750 13.65 19.61 -19.26
N LEU A 751 12.36 19.40 -18.98
CA LEU A 751 11.80 18.08 -18.68
C LEU A 751 11.62 17.26 -19.95
N SER A 752 11.63 15.93 -19.81
CA SER A 752 11.26 15.03 -20.91
C SER A 752 9.74 15.02 -21.13
N PHE A 753 9.28 14.43 -22.25
CA PHE A 753 7.85 14.28 -22.51
C PHE A 753 7.14 13.50 -21.40
N LEU A 754 7.79 12.44 -20.89
CA LEU A 754 7.26 11.63 -19.79
C LEU A 754 7.26 12.39 -18.46
N ASP A 755 8.31 13.16 -18.18
CA ASP A 755 8.40 13.99 -16.96
C ASP A 755 7.39 15.15 -16.97
N GLY A 756 7.02 15.64 -18.15
CA GLY A 756 5.95 16.62 -18.36
C GLY A 756 4.53 16.05 -18.24
N GLY A 757 4.38 14.77 -17.89
CA GLY A 757 3.08 14.10 -17.74
C GLY A 757 2.53 13.52 -19.05
N GLY A 758 3.35 13.39 -20.09
CA GLY A 758 2.98 12.70 -21.31
C GLY A 758 3.04 11.18 -21.16
N ASP A 759 2.18 10.48 -21.89
CA ASP A 759 2.17 9.03 -22.03
C ASP A 759 1.91 8.63 -23.50
N SER A 760 1.73 7.33 -23.77
CA SER A 760 1.45 6.84 -25.13
C SER A 760 0.11 7.34 -25.71
N PHE A 761 -0.88 7.66 -24.87
CA PHE A 761 -2.14 8.26 -25.34
C PHE A 761 -1.93 9.72 -25.71
N ILE A 762 -1.26 10.48 -24.85
CA ILE A 762 -0.93 11.89 -25.07
C ILE A 762 -0.03 12.03 -26.29
N SER A 763 0.94 11.14 -26.49
CA SER A 763 1.81 11.18 -27.68
C SER A 763 1.01 10.95 -28.96
N THR A 764 0.07 10.01 -28.95
CA THR A 764 -0.82 9.75 -30.08
C THR A 764 -1.73 10.95 -30.36
N LEU A 765 -2.37 11.51 -29.34
CA LEU A 765 -3.25 12.68 -29.46
C LEU A 765 -2.49 13.91 -29.93
N PHE A 766 -1.28 14.11 -29.40
CA PHE A 766 -0.38 15.18 -29.81
C PHE A 766 -0.03 15.05 -31.28
N ILE A 767 0.44 13.88 -31.74
CA ILE A 767 0.74 13.66 -33.17
C ILE A 767 -0.50 13.90 -34.02
N THR A 768 -1.64 13.29 -33.69
CA THR A 768 -2.87 13.45 -34.48
C THR A 768 -3.25 14.91 -34.63
N ARG A 769 -3.11 15.71 -33.56
CA ARG A 769 -3.41 17.14 -33.58
C ARG A 769 -2.39 17.95 -34.39
N VAL A 770 -1.12 17.56 -34.39
CA VAL A 770 -0.11 18.18 -35.27
C VAL A 770 -0.38 17.79 -36.73
N GLU A 771 -0.81 16.55 -36.99
CA GLU A 771 -1.15 16.04 -38.33
C GLU A 771 -2.39 16.70 -38.94
N GLU A 772 -3.29 17.27 -38.14
CA GLU A 772 -4.39 18.14 -38.62
C GLU A 772 -3.87 19.39 -39.35
N HIS A 773 -2.62 19.79 -39.08
CA HIS A 773 -2.02 21.03 -39.58
C HIS A 773 -0.80 20.80 -40.48
N TYR A 774 -0.02 19.75 -40.23
CA TYR A 774 1.22 19.44 -40.94
C TYR A 774 1.28 17.98 -41.35
N THR A 775 1.67 17.69 -42.59
CA THR A 775 1.97 16.31 -43.02
C THR A 775 3.44 16.02 -42.74
N PHE A 776 3.77 15.13 -41.80
CA PHE A 776 5.17 14.81 -41.47
C PHE A 776 5.47 13.33 -41.17
N GLY A 777 4.50 12.41 -41.37
CA GLY A 777 4.74 10.97 -41.55
C GLY A 777 5.35 10.21 -40.36
N LEU A 778 5.30 10.78 -39.15
CA LEU A 778 5.95 10.27 -37.94
C LEU A 778 4.90 9.59 -37.05
N THR A 779 5.19 8.37 -36.60
CA THR A 779 4.29 7.59 -35.73
C THR A 779 4.60 7.80 -34.25
N ALA A 780 3.63 7.56 -33.35
CA ALA A 780 3.83 7.73 -31.90
C ALA A 780 4.97 6.87 -31.31
N GLU A 781 5.33 5.77 -31.97
CA GLU A 781 6.45 4.90 -31.58
C GLU A 781 7.83 5.49 -31.94
N GLU A 782 7.87 6.47 -32.85
CA GLU A 782 9.09 7.11 -33.35
C GLU A 782 9.41 8.41 -32.60
N LEU A 783 8.53 8.86 -31.69
CA LEU A 783 8.79 10.02 -30.83
C LEU A 783 9.86 9.67 -29.77
N PRO A 784 10.97 10.43 -29.70
CA PRO A 784 11.97 10.23 -28.65
C PRO A 784 11.50 10.86 -27.32
N LEU A 785 10.59 10.17 -26.62
CA LEU A 785 9.91 10.67 -25.40
C LEU A 785 10.85 10.95 -24.22
N ASP A 786 12.06 10.38 -24.24
CA ASP A 786 13.08 10.55 -23.19
C ASP A 786 13.90 11.83 -23.36
N LEU A 787 13.80 12.53 -24.49
CA LEU A 787 14.53 13.78 -24.73
C LEU A 787 13.85 14.96 -24.02
N PRO A 788 14.63 15.98 -23.60
CA PRO A 788 14.06 17.25 -23.15
C PRO A 788 13.07 17.81 -24.18
N LEU A 789 11.98 18.41 -23.71
CA LEU A 789 10.93 18.97 -24.57
C LEU A 789 11.50 19.97 -25.58
N THR A 790 12.49 20.77 -25.20
CA THR A 790 13.26 21.63 -26.13
C THR A 790 13.83 20.85 -27.34
N GLU A 791 14.49 19.73 -27.08
CA GLU A 791 15.14 18.94 -28.11
C GLU A 791 14.12 18.16 -28.96
N LEU A 792 13.09 17.63 -28.30
CA LEU A 792 11.98 16.92 -28.95
C LEU A 792 11.23 17.84 -29.92
N LEU A 793 10.74 18.98 -29.44
CA LEU A 793 9.93 19.92 -30.22
C LEU A 793 10.77 20.58 -31.32
N GLY A 794 12.03 20.92 -31.03
CA GLY A 794 12.94 21.44 -32.05
C GLY A 794 13.25 20.43 -33.15
N THR A 795 13.28 19.12 -32.85
CA THR A 795 13.45 18.07 -33.87
C THR A 795 12.22 17.92 -34.73
N LEU A 796 11.03 17.82 -34.11
CA LEU A 796 9.75 17.79 -34.84
C LEU A 796 9.56 19.01 -35.75
N ALA A 797 9.89 20.21 -35.28
CA ALA A 797 9.77 21.42 -36.08
C ALA A 797 10.68 21.38 -37.32
N ARG A 798 11.90 20.84 -37.20
CA ARG A 798 12.80 20.63 -38.34
C ARG A 798 12.25 19.61 -39.34
N ASP A 799 11.74 18.50 -38.85
CA ASP A 799 11.19 17.44 -39.71
C ASP A 799 9.97 17.94 -40.51
N ILE A 800 9.10 18.75 -39.89
CA ILE A 800 7.98 19.43 -40.55
C ILE A 800 8.49 20.40 -41.63
N THR A 801 9.50 21.22 -41.30
CA THR A 801 10.11 22.15 -42.25
C THR A 801 10.72 21.43 -43.45
N ASP A 802 11.48 20.37 -43.21
CA ASP A 802 12.17 19.61 -44.27
C ASP A 802 11.17 18.91 -45.20
N THR A 803 10.10 18.34 -44.64
CA THR A 803 9.01 17.72 -45.40
C THR A 803 8.30 18.76 -46.28
N ALA A 804 7.95 19.92 -45.73
CA ALA A 804 7.31 20.99 -46.47
C ALA A 804 8.19 21.57 -47.60
N LEU A 805 9.50 21.67 -47.38
CA LEU A 805 10.46 22.09 -48.40
C LEU A 805 10.60 21.06 -49.53
N ALA A 806 10.60 19.76 -49.18
CA ALA A 806 10.62 18.67 -50.16
C ALA A 806 9.34 18.67 -51.03
N ASP A 807 8.17 18.83 -50.42
CA ASP A 807 6.88 18.91 -51.11
C ASP A 807 6.80 20.13 -52.03
N ARG A 808 7.26 21.30 -51.56
CA ARG A 808 7.33 22.52 -52.40
C ARG A 808 8.29 22.33 -53.58
N ALA A 809 9.42 21.66 -53.38
CA ALA A 809 10.38 21.37 -54.44
C ALA A 809 9.85 20.34 -55.45
N GLN A 810 9.02 19.39 -55.01
CA GLN A 810 8.35 18.43 -55.86
C GLN A 810 7.19 19.05 -56.64
N ALA A 811 6.41 19.95 -56.03
CA ALA A 811 5.32 20.68 -56.70
C ALA A 811 5.82 21.72 -57.71
N ALA A 812 7.07 22.21 -57.56
CA ALA A 812 7.71 23.13 -58.49
C ALA A 812 8.38 22.42 -59.71
N ARG A 813 8.45 21.09 -59.70
CA ARG A 813 8.94 20.25 -60.80
C ARG A 813 7.76 19.71 -61.62
#